data_AF-A0A8J8FZ43-F1
#
_entry.id   AF-A0A8J8FZ43-F1
#
_cell.length_a   1.000
_cell.length_b   1.000
_cell.length_c   1.000
_cell.angle_alpha   90.00
_cell.angle_beta   90.00
_cell.angle_gamma   90.00
#
_symmetry.space_group_name_H-M   'P 1'
#
loop_
_entity.id
_entity.type
_entity.pdbx_description
1 polymer ?
#
loop_
_entity_poly.entity_id
_entity_poly.type
_entity_poly.pdbx_seq_one_letter_code
_entity_poly.pdbx_strand_id
1 'polypeptide(L)'
;MSAADYFLDIWNNLLGGDVTIIIGILIALLGLLFLVTEIRTKIKHGTTSENMMLALIGLTFGLVLILMSAWLLAIALAFFVLAVYQTYQLRESPVWRELMITSVATYFVFLVGTVGDKIYFLIKGEETEIFTGWAYNLMIYVFLIMALIFFGRRFILVSRMMSPQLLYLVLFALIYVILYTVTNILENTGTITAENLSVFYLSAAIPDNIAERIIFLTIAPYEIIILLAFGMYFISGPLLTKLLGIKKIDDERVLGIVEEVRLKLGIRKKIKVGFVEAPILNAMAYGPFFDQRVALIARDLSEFSDEDIKGIVAHELAHNSRLHVVWLQFIAAAEMVIKKAFLLPATTLDYAAYPQEVPFAVYFLINYGILAILLIFVRVLEGDADLQTKKIGYGTELAQVLYKLEGFYQGIAGDFGINVQLLTGKEFTEEENQRFLGEAGIRLYRHLHRPGRWDMFANIFMSHPRSAYRIVAMIDDEISPIKGALLPYWLLLPNFMRRKSLRKLNRKRDEFVELISNKYNSFYGKDGVKSFLEITKMDKLLSMLHGRTIVAYDHIDDIVVEGKVSGIHISDKISRPIFLKIQSESEEKQIQVTDFIIHDAQLNEQYILRNGRMGKLTSWKKYPKKNQPFFVFQSLDDESKTFETKYTGKPVKFLEGLTGKEVFFYKEGTDRIARLIKTNIDNSFQTSEFTFEVDEKGEFKELKIMGNDLIVDLPPVLLRFSKEKMEHQTNLLKSLIGQSVILYTKEELEIGIACEISDITEDEIIYKIREKESRVYRKKVDYIYVYVNVPKIMIKSHVSFLDRLLFRISNWRDMRHIMG
;
A
#
# COMPACT_ATOMS: atom_id res chain seq x y z
N MET A 1 36.49 -4.75 -41.48
CA MET A 1 35.45 -4.79 -40.44
C MET A 1 35.34 -3.43 -39.81
N SER A 2 34.13 -2.87 -39.77
CA SER A 2 33.85 -1.68 -38.96
C SER A 2 33.90 -2.02 -37.47
N ALA A 3 34.04 -1.02 -36.59
CA ALA A 3 33.94 -1.23 -35.15
C ALA A 3 32.59 -1.87 -34.74
N ALA A 4 31.53 -1.60 -35.52
CA ALA A 4 30.23 -2.25 -35.35
C ALA A 4 30.29 -3.74 -35.70
N ASP A 5 31.00 -4.12 -36.76
CA ASP A 5 31.16 -5.54 -37.14
C ASP A 5 32.02 -6.30 -36.13
N TYR A 6 33.06 -5.68 -35.58
CA TYR A 6 33.89 -6.29 -34.52
C TYR A 6 33.12 -6.41 -33.21
N PHE A 7 32.26 -5.43 -32.89
CA PHE A 7 31.35 -5.52 -31.76
C PHE A 7 30.33 -6.64 -31.97
N LEU A 8 29.71 -6.75 -33.16
CA LEU A 8 28.77 -7.82 -33.54
C LEU A 8 29.41 -9.21 -33.54
N ASP A 9 30.68 -9.33 -33.92
CA ASP A 9 31.40 -10.61 -33.97
C ASP A 9 31.83 -11.06 -32.56
N ILE A 10 32.29 -10.15 -31.71
CA ILE A 10 32.44 -10.43 -30.26
C ILE A 10 31.07 -10.76 -29.64
N TRP A 11 30.01 -10.05 -30.04
CA TRP A 11 28.66 -10.21 -29.53
C TRP A 11 28.04 -11.57 -29.88
N ASN A 12 28.28 -12.07 -31.10
CA ASN A 12 27.80 -13.37 -31.55
C ASN A 12 28.66 -14.53 -31.03
N ASN A 13 29.98 -14.35 -30.96
CA ASN A 13 30.90 -15.43 -30.56
C ASN A 13 31.05 -15.60 -29.03
N LEU A 14 30.84 -14.53 -28.24
CA LEU A 14 31.10 -14.56 -26.79
C LEU A 14 29.84 -14.82 -25.94
N LEU A 15 28.63 -14.58 -26.49
CA LEU A 15 27.37 -14.67 -25.74
C LEU A 15 26.36 -15.68 -26.31
N GLY A 16 26.72 -16.41 -27.38
CA GLY A 16 25.89 -17.49 -27.93
C GLY A 16 24.49 -17.09 -28.42
N GLY A 17 24.19 -15.79 -28.52
CA GLY A 17 22.87 -15.27 -28.88
C GLY A 17 21.81 -15.34 -27.77
N ASP A 18 22.14 -15.72 -26.53
CA ASP A 18 21.15 -15.76 -25.44
C ASP A 18 20.86 -14.33 -24.94
N VAL A 19 19.69 -13.82 -25.35
CA VAL A 19 19.15 -12.51 -24.96
C VAL A 19 19.11 -12.36 -23.42
N THR A 20 18.95 -13.46 -22.68
CA THR A 20 18.94 -13.46 -21.21
C THR A 20 20.28 -13.02 -20.63
N ILE A 21 21.39 -13.53 -21.17
CA ILE A 21 22.74 -13.17 -20.73
C ILE A 21 23.02 -11.69 -21.03
N ILE A 22 22.61 -11.22 -22.22
CA ILE A 22 22.75 -9.81 -22.62
C ILE A 22 22.02 -8.89 -21.63
N ILE A 23 20.76 -9.21 -21.31
CA ILE A 23 19.98 -8.45 -20.32
C ILE A 23 20.63 -8.54 -18.94
N GLY A 24 21.13 -9.71 -18.55
CA GLY A 24 21.87 -9.92 -17.31
C GLY A 24 23.10 -9.00 -17.19
N ILE A 25 23.92 -8.91 -18.24
CA ILE A 25 25.09 -8.01 -18.31
C ILE A 25 24.67 -6.55 -18.13
N LEU A 26 23.64 -6.09 -18.87
CA LEU A 26 23.17 -4.71 -18.77
C LEU A 26 22.69 -4.38 -17.35
N ILE A 27 21.91 -5.26 -16.73
CA ILE A 27 21.40 -5.06 -15.38
C ILE A 27 22.54 -5.11 -14.35
N ALA A 28 23.49 -6.05 -14.49
CA ALA A 28 24.64 -6.15 -13.60
C ALA A 28 25.53 -4.91 -13.68
N LEU A 29 25.80 -4.39 -14.89
CA LEU A 29 26.58 -3.17 -15.09
C LEU A 29 25.89 -1.94 -14.49
N LEU A 30 24.58 -1.79 -14.69
CA LEU A 30 23.81 -0.71 -14.08
C LEU A 30 23.81 -0.82 -12.54
N GLY A 31 23.57 -2.03 -12.02
CA GLY A 31 23.62 -2.32 -10.58
C GLY A 31 24.98 -2.01 -9.98
N LEU A 32 26.07 -2.42 -10.63
CA LEU A 32 27.44 -2.15 -10.21
C LEU A 32 27.75 -0.65 -10.26
N LEU A 33 27.39 0.04 -11.34
CA LEU A 33 27.59 1.48 -11.49
C LEU A 33 26.92 2.23 -10.33
N PHE A 34 25.65 1.91 -10.05
CA PHE A 34 24.95 2.50 -8.92
C PHE A 34 25.61 2.12 -7.60
N LEU A 35 25.91 0.84 -7.35
CA LEU A 35 26.50 0.40 -6.09
C LEU A 35 27.84 1.10 -5.80
N VAL A 36 28.71 1.25 -6.80
CA VAL A 36 29.98 1.98 -6.68
C VAL A 36 29.73 3.45 -6.32
N THR A 37 28.74 4.10 -6.95
CA THR A 37 28.40 5.49 -6.60
C THR A 37 27.89 5.61 -5.16
N GLU A 38 27.08 4.67 -4.71
CA GLU A 38 26.51 4.65 -3.34
C GLU A 38 27.61 4.37 -2.29
N ILE A 39 28.50 3.40 -2.54
CA ILE A 39 29.65 3.09 -1.68
C ILE A 39 30.61 4.29 -1.61
N ARG A 40 30.89 4.94 -2.74
CA ARG A 40 31.75 6.14 -2.78
C ARG A 40 31.18 7.24 -1.90
N THR A 41 29.88 7.50 -1.97
CA THR A 41 29.20 8.50 -1.13
C THR A 41 29.24 8.10 0.35
N LYS A 42 29.06 6.81 0.67
CA LYS A 42 29.17 6.30 2.04
C LYS A 42 30.58 6.46 2.62
N ILE A 43 31.62 6.10 1.86
CA ILE A 43 33.02 6.22 2.31
C ILE A 43 33.42 7.69 2.46
N LYS A 44 33.09 8.53 1.47
CA LYS A 44 33.55 9.93 1.45
C LYS A 44 32.80 10.82 2.44
N HIS A 45 31.50 10.56 2.64
CA HIS A 45 30.61 11.46 3.39
C HIS A 45 29.91 10.80 4.57
N GLY A 46 30.11 9.50 4.83
CA GLY A 46 29.42 8.81 5.92
C GLY A 46 27.90 8.73 5.75
N THR A 47 27.39 8.95 4.53
CA THR A 47 25.96 8.85 4.20
C THR A 47 25.60 7.41 3.85
N THR A 48 24.67 6.82 4.58
CA THR A 48 24.04 5.56 4.19
C THR A 48 22.78 5.85 3.39
N SER A 49 22.78 5.47 2.12
CA SER A 49 21.60 5.48 1.27
C SER A 49 20.75 4.25 1.54
N GLU A 50 19.46 4.46 1.75
CA GLU A 50 18.46 3.38 1.86
C GLU A 50 18.37 2.61 0.53
N ASN A 51 18.78 3.22 -0.58
CA ASN A 51 18.71 2.66 -1.93
C ASN A 51 19.99 1.92 -2.37
N MET A 52 21.05 1.88 -1.55
CA MET A 52 22.24 1.07 -1.82
C MET A 52 21.88 -0.41 -2.04
N MET A 53 20.86 -0.89 -1.33
CA MET A 53 20.34 -2.24 -1.50
C MET A 53 19.67 -2.47 -2.84
N LEU A 54 18.98 -1.47 -3.40
CA LEU A 54 18.37 -1.59 -4.73
C LEU A 54 19.44 -1.85 -5.79
N ALA A 55 20.58 -1.16 -5.68
CA ALA A 55 21.73 -1.40 -6.55
C ALA A 55 22.34 -2.80 -6.36
N LEU A 56 22.49 -3.25 -5.11
CA LEU A 56 22.98 -4.59 -4.80
C LEU A 56 22.04 -5.68 -5.37
N ILE A 57 20.73 -5.50 -5.24
CA ILE A 57 19.71 -6.40 -5.79
C ILE A 57 19.82 -6.47 -7.30
N GLY A 58 19.93 -5.33 -7.98
CA GLY A 58 20.16 -5.27 -9.42
C GLY A 58 21.44 -6.00 -9.83
N LEU A 59 22.53 -5.81 -9.09
CA LEU A 59 23.80 -6.50 -9.33
C LEU A 59 23.66 -8.02 -9.14
N THR A 60 23.12 -8.48 -8.01
CA THR A 60 22.90 -9.91 -7.72
C THR A 60 22.01 -10.53 -8.80
N PHE A 61 20.92 -9.86 -9.16
CA PHE A 61 20.01 -10.30 -10.21
C PHE A 61 20.73 -10.49 -11.55
N GLY A 62 21.47 -9.47 -12.00
CA GLY A 62 22.20 -9.51 -13.26
C GLY A 62 23.28 -10.60 -13.27
N LEU A 63 24.04 -10.75 -12.17
CA LEU A 63 25.07 -11.79 -12.06
C LEU A 63 24.48 -13.21 -12.13
N VAL A 64 23.35 -13.46 -11.48
CA VAL A 64 22.68 -14.77 -11.56
C VAL A 64 22.18 -15.04 -12.97
N LEU A 65 21.61 -14.04 -13.65
CA LEU A 65 21.20 -14.20 -15.05
C LEU A 65 22.38 -14.54 -15.97
N ILE A 66 23.53 -13.89 -15.79
CA ILE A 66 24.74 -14.15 -16.59
C ILE A 66 25.24 -15.57 -16.37
N LEU A 67 25.30 -16.01 -15.11
CA LEU A 67 25.92 -17.29 -14.76
C LEU A 67 25.00 -18.49 -15.01
N MET A 68 23.68 -18.31 -14.86
CA MET A 68 22.72 -19.42 -14.79
C MET A 68 21.67 -19.38 -15.90
N SER A 69 21.54 -18.29 -16.66
CA SER A 69 20.45 -18.02 -17.62
C SER A 69 19.05 -18.32 -17.06
N ALA A 70 18.86 -18.14 -15.74
CA ALA A 70 17.66 -18.56 -15.03
C ALA A 70 16.94 -17.37 -14.38
N TRP A 71 15.89 -16.88 -15.04
CA TRP A 71 15.10 -15.74 -14.56
C TRP A 71 14.50 -15.96 -13.18
N LEU A 72 13.86 -17.10 -12.95
CA LEU A 72 13.22 -17.40 -11.67
C LEU A 72 14.23 -17.40 -10.53
N LEU A 73 15.39 -18.01 -10.73
CA LEU A 73 16.47 -18.05 -9.74
C LEU A 73 17.04 -16.65 -9.46
N ALA A 74 17.23 -15.83 -10.50
CA ALA A 74 17.71 -14.46 -10.36
C ALA A 74 16.73 -13.60 -9.54
N ILE A 75 15.43 -13.68 -9.84
CA ILE A 75 14.37 -13.01 -9.06
C ILE A 75 14.40 -13.52 -7.61
N ALA A 76 14.42 -14.86 -7.43
CA ALA A 76 14.43 -15.52 -6.14
C ALA A 76 15.59 -15.04 -5.27
N LEU A 77 16.83 -15.13 -5.76
CA LEU A 77 17.99 -14.76 -4.97
C LEU A 77 18.05 -13.26 -4.66
N ALA A 78 17.71 -12.40 -5.62
CA ALA A 78 17.80 -10.96 -5.45
C ALA A 78 16.81 -10.44 -4.38
N PHE A 79 15.56 -10.93 -4.39
CA PHE A 79 14.60 -10.62 -3.32
C PHE A 79 14.97 -11.26 -1.98
N PHE A 80 15.65 -12.41 -1.96
CA PHE A 80 16.08 -13.04 -0.73
C PHE A 80 17.15 -12.20 -0.02
N VAL A 81 18.14 -11.71 -0.78
CA VAL A 81 19.17 -10.79 -0.28
C VAL A 81 18.53 -9.51 0.27
N LEU A 82 17.53 -8.96 -0.43
CA LEU A 82 16.76 -7.81 0.07
C LEU A 82 16.07 -8.13 1.40
N ALA A 83 15.35 -9.25 1.46
CA ALA A 83 14.56 -9.62 2.62
C ALA A 83 15.46 -9.84 3.85
N VAL A 84 16.60 -10.52 3.71
CA VAL A 84 17.59 -10.71 4.80
C VAL A 84 18.10 -9.37 5.33
N TYR A 85 18.44 -8.44 4.44
CA TYR A 85 18.90 -7.12 4.85
C TYR A 85 17.80 -6.32 5.58
N GLN A 86 16.58 -6.33 5.05
CA GLN A 86 15.45 -5.63 5.68
C GLN A 86 15.13 -6.21 7.07
N THR A 87 15.22 -7.54 7.23
CA THR A 87 15.13 -8.19 8.55
C THR A 87 16.19 -7.67 9.52
N TYR A 88 17.42 -7.47 9.07
CA TYR A 88 18.49 -6.92 9.90
C TYR A 88 18.25 -5.46 10.28
N GLN A 89 17.69 -4.65 9.38
CA GLN A 89 17.31 -3.26 9.66
C GLN A 89 16.17 -3.18 10.69
N LEU A 90 15.17 -4.05 10.54
CA LEU A 90 13.99 -4.10 11.40
C LEU A 90 14.19 -4.89 12.70
N ARG A 91 15.42 -5.35 13.02
CA ARG A 91 15.71 -6.23 14.16
C ARG A 91 15.32 -5.66 15.53
N GLU A 92 15.26 -4.33 15.63
CA GLU A 92 14.89 -3.63 16.86
C GLU A 92 13.37 -3.40 16.97
N SER A 93 12.61 -3.69 15.91
CA SER A 93 11.15 -3.71 15.91
C SER A 93 10.67 -5.15 16.10
N PRO A 94 10.21 -5.55 17.30
CA PRO A 94 10.04 -6.97 17.65
C PRO A 94 9.08 -7.72 16.71
N VAL A 95 7.91 -7.16 16.42
CA VAL A 95 6.92 -7.82 15.56
C VAL A 95 7.34 -7.81 14.09
N TRP A 96 7.84 -6.67 13.59
CA TRP A 96 8.32 -6.61 12.20
C TRP A 96 9.52 -7.52 11.97
N ARG A 97 10.44 -7.62 12.93
CA ARG A 97 11.53 -8.60 12.89
C ARG A 97 10.99 -10.01 12.75
N GLU A 98 10.03 -10.40 13.59
CA GLU A 98 9.48 -11.77 13.60
C GLU A 98 8.71 -12.10 12.31
N LEU A 99 7.90 -11.16 11.81
CA LEU A 99 7.23 -11.29 10.51
C LEU A 99 8.25 -11.38 9.35
N MET A 100 9.32 -10.59 9.40
CA MET A 100 10.35 -10.59 8.37
C MET A 100 11.22 -11.86 8.43
N ILE A 101 11.56 -12.37 9.62
CA ILE A 101 12.23 -13.68 9.78
C ILE A 101 11.35 -14.79 9.20
N THR A 102 10.05 -14.78 9.52
CA THR A 102 9.07 -15.73 8.99
C THR A 102 9.05 -15.69 7.45
N SER A 103 9.01 -14.49 6.88
CA SER A 103 9.00 -14.28 5.43
C SER A 103 10.31 -14.70 4.77
N VAL A 104 11.46 -14.37 5.37
CA VAL A 104 12.80 -14.79 4.89
C VAL A 104 12.96 -16.30 4.92
N ALA A 105 12.59 -16.96 6.02
CA ALA A 105 12.66 -18.41 6.15
C ALA A 105 11.78 -19.10 5.11
N THR A 106 10.58 -18.58 4.90
CA THR A 106 9.64 -19.07 3.88
C THR A 106 10.23 -18.95 2.47
N TYR A 107 10.78 -17.78 2.15
CA TYR A 107 11.36 -17.51 0.84
C TYR A 107 12.67 -18.27 0.60
N PHE A 108 13.42 -18.55 1.66
CA PHE A 108 14.61 -19.40 1.60
C PHE A 108 14.29 -20.80 1.09
N VAL A 109 13.17 -21.39 1.54
CA VAL A 109 12.74 -22.72 1.08
C VAL A 109 12.51 -22.72 -0.42
N PHE A 110 11.80 -21.70 -0.94
CA PHE A 110 11.61 -21.52 -2.38
C PHE A 110 12.92 -21.45 -3.15
N LEU A 111 13.85 -20.61 -2.67
CA LEU A 111 15.17 -20.44 -3.26
C LEU A 111 15.94 -21.77 -3.30
N VAL A 112 15.93 -22.54 -2.23
CA VAL A 112 16.57 -23.86 -2.17
C VAL A 112 15.98 -24.81 -3.22
N GLY A 113 14.66 -24.80 -3.42
CA GLY A 113 14.00 -25.57 -4.48
C GLY A 113 14.51 -25.21 -5.87
N THR A 114 14.51 -23.93 -6.21
CA THR A 114 14.97 -23.46 -7.54
C THR A 114 16.46 -23.67 -7.77
N VAL A 115 17.28 -23.56 -6.72
CA VAL A 115 18.70 -23.94 -6.79
C VAL A 115 18.83 -25.45 -7.01
N GLY A 116 18.01 -26.26 -6.32
CA GLY A 116 17.97 -27.71 -6.46
C GLY A 116 17.69 -28.16 -7.90
N ASP A 117 16.69 -27.56 -8.55
CA ASP A 117 16.38 -27.82 -9.96
C ASP A 117 17.58 -27.52 -10.88
N LYS A 118 18.27 -26.38 -10.66
CA LYS A 118 19.44 -26.03 -11.47
C LYS A 118 20.61 -26.96 -11.22
N ILE A 119 20.85 -27.38 -9.97
CA ILE A 119 21.89 -28.37 -9.64
C ILE A 119 21.56 -29.71 -10.31
N TYR A 120 20.30 -30.13 -10.29
CA TYR A 120 19.85 -31.35 -10.97
C TYR A 120 20.14 -31.27 -12.47
N PHE A 121 19.78 -30.16 -13.12
CA PHE A 121 20.11 -29.91 -14.53
C PHE A 121 21.62 -29.99 -14.80
N LEU A 122 22.46 -29.39 -13.95
CA LEU A 122 23.92 -29.43 -14.12
C LEU A 122 24.51 -30.84 -13.96
N ILE A 123 23.90 -31.70 -13.14
CA ILE A 123 24.39 -33.06 -12.87
C ILE A 123 23.84 -34.07 -13.90
N LYS A 124 22.56 -33.95 -14.27
CA LYS A 124 21.84 -34.93 -15.09
C LYS A 124 21.65 -34.50 -16.54
N GLY A 125 21.79 -33.21 -16.85
CA GLY A 125 21.50 -32.65 -18.17
C GLY A 125 20.00 -32.54 -18.48
N GLU A 126 19.13 -32.81 -17.50
CA GLU A 126 17.68 -32.84 -17.62
C GLU A 126 17.08 -31.62 -16.92
N GLU A 127 16.24 -30.86 -17.60
CA GLU A 127 15.48 -29.78 -16.97
C GLU A 127 14.35 -30.37 -16.12
N THR A 128 14.20 -29.84 -14.90
CA THR A 128 13.14 -30.22 -13.98
C THR A 128 12.69 -29.01 -13.18
N GLU A 129 11.43 -29.00 -12.76
CA GLU A 129 10.86 -28.00 -11.85
C GLU A 129 10.29 -28.66 -10.59
N ILE A 130 10.63 -29.93 -10.35
CA ILE A 130 10.07 -30.73 -9.24
C ILE A 130 10.48 -30.15 -7.89
N PHE A 131 11.73 -29.71 -7.73
CA PHE A 131 12.20 -29.14 -6.47
C PHE A 131 11.59 -27.77 -6.22
N THR A 132 11.45 -26.92 -7.25
CA THR A 132 10.70 -25.65 -7.16
C THR A 132 9.24 -25.89 -6.80
N GLY A 133 8.60 -26.88 -7.42
CA GLY A 133 7.23 -27.29 -7.10
C GLY A 133 7.09 -27.66 -5.63
N TRP A 134 7.90 -28.59 -5.11
CA TRP A 134 7.88 -28.95 -3.68
C TRP A 134 8.13 -27.75 -2.78
N ALA A 135 9.16 -26.97 -3.09
CA ALA A 135 9.55 -25.83 -2.28
C ALA A 135 8.43 -24.79 -2.19
N TYR A 136 7.81 -24.42 -3.32
CA TYR A 136 6.72 -23.46 -3.35
C TYR A 136 5.53 -23.90 -2.49
N ASN A 137 5.14 -25.17 -2.57
CA ASN A 137 4.03 -25.68 -1.76
C ASN A 137 4.39 -25.80 -0.27
N LEU A 138 5.67 -26.03 0.07
CA LEU A 138 6.14 -26.04 1.45
C LEU A 138 6.22 -24.65 2.07
N MET A 139 6.42 -23.59 1.27
CA MET A 139 6.53 -22.21 1.74
C MET A 139 5.39 -21.83 2.69
N ILE A 140 4.14 -22.04 2.29
CA ILE A 140 2.97 -21.63 3.10
C ILE A 140 2.97 -22.34 4.47
N TYR A 141 3.34 -23.62 4.53
CA TYR A 141 3.41 -24.36 5.78
C TYR A 141 4.53 -23.85 6.68
N VAL A 142 5.70 -23.56 6.11
CA VAL A 142 6.83 -22.97 6.84
C VAL A 142 6.45 -21.61 7.38
N PHE A 143 5.79 -20.77 6.59
CA PHE A 143 5.28 -19.48 7.02
C PHE A 143 4.34 -19.62 8.23
N LEU A 144 3.36 -20.53 8.14
CA LEU A 144 2.38 -20.74 9.20
C LEU A 144 3.02 -21.29 10.49
N ILE A 145 3.90 -22.28 10.37
CA ILE A 145 4.61 -22.84 11.53
C ILE A 145 5.44 -21.76 12.22
N MET A 146 6.20 -20.98 11.45
CA MET A 146 7.03 -19.90 11.98
C MET A 146 6.18 -18.78 12.61
N ALA A 147 5.08 -18.40 11.96
CA ALA A 147 4.17 -17.40 12.51
C ALA A 147 3.49 -17.87 13.81
N LEU A 148 3.12 -19.16 13.91
CA LEU A 148 2.60 -19.75 15.13
C LEU A 148 3.65 -19.84 16.24
N ILE A 149 4.91 -20.11 15.90
CA ILE A 149 6.02 -20.11 16.87
C ILE A 149 6.20 -18.71 17.48
N PHE A 150 6.19 -17.65 16.66
CA PHE A 150 6.42 -16.30 17.15
C PHE A 150 5.21 -15.68 17.86
N PHE A 151 4.01 -15.85 17.30
CA PHE A 151 2.82 -15.10 17.73
C PHE A 151 1.73 -15.98 18.38
N GLY A 152 1.90 -17.30 18.37
CA GLY A 152 0.92 -18.24 18.90
C GLY A 152 -0.47 -18.10 18.28
N ARG A 153 -1.51 -18.30 19.09
CA ARG A 153 -2.91 -18.20 18.66
C ARG A 153 -3.31 -16.78 18.24
N ARG A 154 -2.56 -15.74 18.62
CA ARG A 154 -2.89 -14.36 18.24
C ARG A 154 -2.70 -14.13 16.75
N PHE A 155 -1.71 -14.74 16.13
CA PHE A 155 -1.54 -14.65 14.67
C PHE A 155 -2.70 -15.28 13.90
N ILE A 156 -3.25 -16.38 14.43
CA ILE A 156 -4.50 -16.94 13.93
C ILE A 156 -5.56 -15.83 14.02
N LEU A 157 -5.88 -15.31 15.20
CA LEU A 157 -6.96 -14.33 15.40
C LEU A 157 -6.82 -13.00 14.63
N VAL A 158 -5.60 -12.48 14.46
CA VAL A 158 -5.33 -11.15 13.87
C VAL A 158 -5.14 -11.20 12.35
N SER A 159 -4.77 -12.35 11.78
CA SER A 159 -4.60 -12.47 10.33
C SER A 159 -5.93 -12.77 9.64
N ARG A 160 -6.24 -12.06 8.55
CA ARG A 160 -7.35 -12.43 7.64
C ARG A 160 -7.15 -13.80 6.96
N MET A 161 -6.01 -14.46 7.19
CA MET A 161 -5.74 -15.83 6.73
C MET A 161 -6.52 -16.90 7.51
N MET A 162 -7.34 -16.53 8.49
CA MET A 162 -8.35 -17.42 9.11
C MET A 162 -9.52 -17.79 8.19
N SER A 163 -9.23 -18.16 6.96
CA SER A 163 -10.20 -18.81 6.10
C SER A 163 -10.07 -20.32 6.26
N PRO A 164 -11.16 -21.10 6.08
CA PRO A 164 -11.09 -22.53 5.80
C PRO A 164 -9.99 -22.94 4.81
N GLN A 165 -9.49 -22.01 3.99
CA GLN A 165 -8.40 -22.16 3.02
C GLN A 165 -7.16 -22.89 3.56
N LEU A 166 -6.72 -22.65 4.80
CA LEU A 166 -5.55 -23.35 5.35
C LEU A 166 -5.83 -24.85 5.56
N LEU A 167 -7.03 -25.17 6.03
CA LEU A 167 -7.46 -26.55 6.16
C LEU A 167 -7.71 -27.19 4.79
N TYR A 168 -8.27 -26.43 3.83
CA TYR A 168 -8.36 -26.86 2.44
C TYR A 168 -6.99 -27.24 1.89
N LEU A 169 -5.98 -26.41 2.13
CA LEU A 169 -4.63 -26.61 1.64
C LEU A 169 -3.97 -27.85 2.27
N VAL A 170 -4.12 -28.05 3.59
CA VAL A 170 -3.67 -29.28 4.28
C VAL A 170 -4.37 -30.53 3.75
N LEU A 171 -5.70 -30.51 3.67
CA LEU A 171 -6.49 -31.65 3.19
C LEU A 171 -6.18 -31.97 1.73
N PHE A 172 -5.99 -30.93 0.93
CA PHE A 172 -5.60 -31.07 -0.47
C PHE A 172 -4.23 -31.71 -0.59
N ALA A 173 -3.22 -31.25 0.15
CA ALA A 173 -1.90 -31.86 0.16
C ALA A 173 -1.94 -33.34 0.60
N LEU A 174 -2.73 -33.67 1.63
CA LEU A 174 -2.89 -35.05 2.10
C LEU A 174 -3.52 -35.94 1.03
N ILE A 175 -4.56 -35.46 0.35
CA ILE A 175 -5.23 -36.22 -0.71
C ILE A 175 -4.34 -36.37 -1.93
N TYR A 176 -3.54 -35.34 -2.23
CA TYR A 176 -2.55 -35.41 -3.29
C TYR A 176 -1.51 -36.51 -3.02
N VAL A 177 -1.01 -36.61 -1.77
CA VAL A 177 -0.10 -37.70 -1.35
C VAL A 177 -0.77 -39.07 -1.48
N ILE A 178 -2.05 -39.20 -1.10
CA ILE A 178 -2.80 -40.45 -1.26
C ILE A 178 -2.92 -40.82 -2.73
N LEU A 179 -3.30 -39.89 -3.60
CA LEU A 179 -3.45 -40.14 -5.04
C LEU A 179 -2.13 -40.56 -5.67
N TYR A 180 -1.05 -39.82 -5.41
CA TYR A 180 0.29 -40.18 -5.87
C TYR A 180 0.68 -41.61 -5.44
N THR A 181 0.44 -41.95 -4.17
CA THR A 181 0.74 -43.28 -3.65
C THR A 181 -0.10 -44.36 -4.34
N VAL A 182 -1.39 -44.13 -4.53
CA VAL A 182 -2.31 -45.08 -5.19
C VAL A 182 -1.97 -45.25 -6.66
N THR A 183 -1.71 -44.17 -7.40
CA THR A 183 -1.33 -44.22 -8.81
C THR A 183 -0.03 -44.99 -9.00
N ASN A 184 0.98 -44.76 -8.16
CA ASN A 184 2.24 -45.51 -8.22
C ASN A 184 2.05 -47.01 -7.89
N ILE A 185 1.11 -47.36 -7.00
CA ILE A 185 0.77 -48.77 -6.74
C ILE A 185 0.07 -49.39 -7.96
N LEU A 186 -0.84 -48.67 -8.60
CA LEU A 186 -1.62 -49.16 -9.75
C LEU A 186 -0.80 -49.24 -11.04
N GLU A 187 0.18 -48.36 -11.23
CA GLU A 187 1.15 -48.42 -12.31
C GLU A 187 1.96 -49.73 -12.25
N ASN A 188 2.41 -50.12 -11.05
CA ASN A 188 3.09 -51.39 -10.81
C ASN A 188 2.21 -52.62 -11.09
N THR A 189 0.89 -52.45 -11.20
CA THR A 189 -0.06 -53.51 -11.58
C THR A 189 -0.44 -53.47 -13.08
N GLY A 190 0.17 -52.61 -13.89
CA GLY A 190 0.01 -52.55 -15.35
C GLY A 190 -1.36 -52.07 -15.84
N THR A 191 -2.14 -51.43 -14.96
CA THR A 191 -3.55 -51.08 -15.22
C THR A 191 -3.75 -49.60 -15.59
N ILE A 192 -2.74 -48.75 -15.37
CA ILE A 192 -2.76 -47.29 -15.62
C ILE A 192 -1.35 -46.85 -16.03
N THR A 193 -1.22 -45.92 -16.98
CA THR A 193 0.04 -45.23 -17.31
C THR A 193 0.19 -43.98 -16.43
N ALA A 194 1.33 -43.83 -15.73
CA ALA A 194 1.55 -42.74 -14.77
C ALA A 194 1.88 -41.37 -15.38
N GLU A 195 1.65 -41.19 -16.69
CA GLU A 195 1.90 -39.92 -17.36
C GLU A 195 0.93 -38.83 -16.91
N ASN A 196 -0.27 -39.20 -16.41
CA ASN A 196 -1.25 -38.29 -15.85
C ASN A 196 -1.81 -38.86 -14.54
N LEU A 197 -1.99 -38.03 -13.50
CA LEU A 197 -2.57 -38.43 -12.19
C LEU A 197 -4.08 -38.75 -12.28
N SER A 198 -4.52 -39.38 -13.35
CA SER A 198 -5.90 -39.75 -13.66
C SER A 198 -6.16 -41.20 -13.28
N VAL A 199 -7.21 -41.44 -12.50
CA VAL A 199 -7.49 -42.76 -11.89
C VAL A 199 -8.59 -43.51 -12.65
N PHE A 200 -9.48 -42.82 -13.38
CA PHE A 200 -10.61 -43.44 -14.08
C PHE A 200 -10.97 -42.71 -15.39
N TYR A 201 -11.23 -43.47 -16.46
CA TYR A 201 -11.86 -43.00 -17.70
C TYR A 201 -13.32 -43.47 -17.73
N LEU A 202 -14.26 -42.54 -17.71
CA LEU A 202 -15.67 -42.87 -17.94
C LEU A 202 -15.88 -43.00 -19.45
N SER A 203 -15.88 -44.25 -19.94
CA SER A 203 -16.24 -44.69 -21.31
C SER A 203 -15.09 -44.82 -22.32
N ALA A 204 -14.91 -46.05 -22.83
CA ALA A 204 -14.06 -46.38 -23.98
C ALA A 204 -14.55 -45.79 -25.34
N ALA A 205 -15.65 -45.03 -25.34
CA ALA A 205 -16.27 -44.47 -26.56
C ALA A 205 -16.00 -42.97 -26.76
N ILE A 206 -15.25 -42.31 -25.87
CA ILE A 206 -14.92 -40.88 -25.98
C ILE A 206 -13.44 -40.75 -26.33
N PRO A 207 -13.07 -39.97 -27.37
CA PRO A 207 -11.67 -39.68 -27.68
C PRO A 207 -10.91 -39.09 -26.48
N ASP A 208 -9.70 -39.58 -26.22
CA ASP A 208 -8.88 -39.20 -25.05
C ASP A 208 -8.63 -37.69 -24.97
N ASN A 209 -8.37 -37.05 -26.11
CA ASN A 209 -8.16 -35.61 -26.22
C ASN A 209 -9.38 -34.76 -25.79
N ILE A 210 -10.59 -35.32 -25.84
CA ILE A 210 -11.82 -34.70 -25.34
C ILE A 210 -12.01 -35.03 -23.86
N ALA A 211 -11.77 -36.28 -23.47
CA ALA A 211 -11.90 -36.74 -22.08
C ALA A 211 -10.98 -35.97 -21.12
N GLU A 212 -9.75 -35.66 -21.54
CA GLU A 212 -8.76 -34.92 -20.75
C GLU A 212 -9.13 -33.45 -20.51
N ARG A 213 -9.97 -32.85 -21.36
CA ARG A 213 -10.33 -31.42 -21.29
C ARG A 213 -11.65 -31.15 -20.58
N ILE A 214 -12.44 -32.18 -20.29
CA ILE A 214 -13.78 -32.05 -19.72
C ILE A 214 -13.79 -32.63 -18.29
N ILE A 215 -14.30 -31.84 -17.35
CA ILE A 215 -14.43 -32.24 -15.94
C ILE A 215 -15.38 -33.45 -15.82
N PHE A 216 -15.02 -34.40 -14.96
CA PHE A 216 -15.73 -35.67 -14.68
C PHE A 216 -15.78 -36.73 -15.80
N LEU A 217 -15.18 -36.50 -16.98
CA LEU A 217 -14.95 -37.59 -17.95
C LEU A 217 -13.73 -38.43 -17.57
N THR A 218 -12.79 -37.82 -16.85
CA THR A 218 -11.70 -38.48 -16.14
C THR A 218 -11.69 -38.02 -14.68
N ILE A 219 -11.31 -38.89 -13.74
CA ILE A 219 -11.10 -38.51 -12.33
C ILE A 219 -9.62 -38.17 -12.15
N ALA A 220 -9.31 -36.88 -11.96
CA ALA A 220 -7.97 -36.34 -11.79
C ALA A 220 -7.96 -35.31 -10.63
N PRO A 221 -6.83 -34.62 -10.32
CA PRO A 221 -6.76 -33.64 -9.23
C PRO A 221 -7.84 -32.55 -9.30
N TYR A 222 -8.24 -32.13 -10.50
CA TYR A 222 -9.27 -31.09 -10.71
C TYR A 222 -10.62 -31.46 -10.08
N GLU A 223 -11.15 -32.65 -10.38
CA GLU A 223 -12.43 -33.14 -9.86
C GLU A 223 -12.38 -33.30 -8.35
N ILE A 224 -11.25 -33.76 -7.83
CA ILE A 224 -11.05 -34.00 -6.42
C ILE A 224 -11.04 -32.69 -5.64
N ILE A 225 -10.38 -31.65 -6.17
CA ILE A 225 -10.43 -30.29 -5.59
C ILE A 225 -11.87 -29.81 -5.54
N ILE A 226 -12.64 -29.98 -6.63
CA ILE A 226 -14.05 -29.61 -6.66
C ILE A 226 -14.83 -30.37 -5.58
N LEU A 227 -14.72 -31.70 -5.53
CA LEU A 227 -15.45 -32.52 -4.57
C LEU A 227 -15.09 -32.16 -3.12
N LEU A 228 -13.83 -31.87 -2.83
CA LEU A 228 -13.37 -31.43 -1.50
C LEU A 228 -13.86 -30.04 -1.16
N ALA A 229 -13.82 -29.09 -2.11
CA ALA A 229 -14.35 -27.75 -1.96
C ALA A 229 -15.79 -27.79 -1.43
N PHE A 230 -16.64 -28.56 -2.13
CA PHE A 230 -18.03 -28.79 -1.75
C PHE A 230 -18.18 -29.61 -0.46
N GLY A 231 -17.43 -30.70 -0.28
CA GLY A 231 -17.49 -31.53 0.94
C GLY A 231 -17.19 -30.74 2.22
N MET A 232 -16.15 -29.91 2.17
CA MET A 232 -15.76 -29.02 3.26
C MET A 232 -16.80 -27.95 3.55
N TYR A 233 -17.49 -27.43 2.54
CA TYR A 233 -18.58 -26.49 2.75
C TYR A 233 -19.66 -27.09 3.68
N PHE A 234 -20.02 -28.36 3.49
CA PHE A 234 -21.01 -29.05 4.33
C PHE A 234 -20.58 -29.19 5.80
N ILE A 235 -19.28 -29.31 6.08
CA ILE A 235 -18.75 -29.47 7.45
C ILE A 235 -18.19 -28.17 8.05
N SER A 236 -18.19 -27.07 7.28
CA SER A 236 -17.54 -25.81 7.65
C SER A 236 -18.06 -25.18 8.96
N GLY A 237 -19.35 -25.30 9.26
CA GLY A 237 -19.97 -24.69 10.45
C GLY A 237 -19.39 -25.18 11.78
N PRO A 238 -19.52 -26.48 12.11
CA PRO A 238 -18.91 -27.04 13.33
C PRO A 238 -17.39 -26.87 13.37
N LEU A 239 -16.74 -27.05 12.23
CA LEU A 239 -15.29 -26.99 12.08
C LEU A 239 -14.72 -25.62 12.42
N LEU A 240 -15.25 -24.55 11.80
CA LEU A 240 -14.85 -23.17 12.08
C LEU A 240 -15.15 -22.76 13.51
N THR A 241 -16.28 -23.21 14.07
CA THR A 241 -16.63 -22.96 15.47
C THR A 241 -15.53 -23.46 16.41
N LYS A 242 -14.99 -24.66 16.16
CA LYS A 242 -13.92 -25.26 16.96
C LYS A 242 -12.57 -24.60 16.70
N LEU A 243 -12.24 -24.35 15.43
CA LEU A 243 -10.94 -23.79 15.03
C LEU A 243 -10.75 -22.36 15.56
N LEU A 244 -11.81 -21.56 15.51
CA LEU A 244 -11.81 -20.15 15.93
C LEU A 244 -12.11 -19.96 17.43
N GLY A 245 -12.43 -21.04 18.16
CA GLY A 245 -12.77 -20.96 19.58
C GLY A 245 -14.05 -20.15 19.86
N ILE A 246 -15.02 -20.19 18.95
CA ILE A 246 -16.25 -19.39 19.04
C ILE A 246 -17.11 -19.89 20.21
N LYS A 247 -17.35 -19.00 21.18
CA LYS A 247 -18.22 -19.26 22.33
C LYS A 247 -19.63 -18.78 22.01
N LYS A 248 -20.66 -19.45 22.52
CA LYS A 248 -22.04 -19.03 22.33
C LYS A 248 -22.31 -17.73 23.11
N ILE A 249 -23.07 -16.81 22.50
CA ILE A 249 -23.56 -15.60 23.15
C ILE A 249 -24.94 -15.86 23.73
N ASP A 250 -25.15 -15.38 24.96
CA ASP A 250 -26.47 -15.36 25.63
C ASP A 250 -26.98 -13.93 25.89
N ASP A 251 -26.28 -12.89 25.40
CA ASP A 251 -26.70 -11.49 25.46
C ASP A 251 -27.99 -11.25 24.65
N GLU A 252 -29.08 -10.91 25.35
CA GLU A 252 -30.41 -10.67 24.76
C GLU A 252 -30.44 -9.49 23.77
N ARG A 253 -29.61 -8.46 23.97
CA ARG A 253 -29.50 -7.31 23.06
C ARG A 253 -29.03 -7.77 21.68
N VAL A 254 -27.92 -8.51 21.67
CA VAL A 254 -27.30 -9.00 20.43
C VAL A 254 -28.20 -10.02 19.75
N LEU A 255 -28.76 -10.96 20.51
CA LEU A 255 -29.67 -11.98 19.99
C LEU A 255 -30.94 -11.36 19.39
N GLY A 256 -31.49 -10.33 20.03
CA GLY A 256 -32.65 -9.60 19.53
C GLY A 256 -32.38 -8.90 18.20
N ILE A 257 -31.22 -8.23 18.07
CA ILE A 257 -30.81 -7.57 16.82
C ILE A 257 -30.61 -8.59 15.70
N VAL A 258 -29.90 -9.69 15.97
CA VAL A 258 -29.66 -10.74 14.97
C VAL A 258 -30.98 -11.35 14.50
N GLU A 259 -31.93 -11.56 15.40
CA GLU A 259 -33.26 -12.07 15.09
C GLU A 259 -34.09 -11.08 14.26
N GLU A 260 -34.03 -9.78 14.58
CA GLU A 260 -34.64 -8.71 13.77
C GLU A 260 -34.13 -8.75 12.32
N VAL A 261 -32.81 -8.77 12.15
CA VAL A 261 -32.15 -8.81 10.84
C VAL A 261 -32.50 -10.09 10.09
N ARG A 262 -32.51 -11.24 10.77
CA ARG A 262 -32.89 -12.55 10.21
C ARG A 262 -34.28 -12.52 9.60
N LEU A 263 -35.25 -11.98 10.34
CA LEU A 263 -36.64 -11.88 9.92
C LEU A 263 -36.78 -10.97 8.70
N LYS A 264 -36.11 -9.81 8.71
CA LYS A 264 -36.09 -8.87 7.57
C LYS A 264 -35.46 -9.46 6.30
N LEU A 265 -34.45 -10.32 6.45
CA LEU A 265 -33.82 -11.04 5.34
C LEU A 265 -34.59 -12.28 4.85
N GLY A 266 -35.71 -12.63 5.50
CA GLY A 266 -36.52 -13.80 5.14
C GLY A 266 -35.84 -15.15 5.42
N ILE A 267 -34.81 -15.18 6.27
CA ILE A 267 -34.09 -16.41 6.63
C ILE A 267 -34.99 -17.22 7.56
N ARG A 268 -35.41 -18.42 7.17
CA ARG A 268 -36.35 -19.24 7.97
C ARG A 268 -35.73 -19.94 9.18
N LYS A 269 -34.44 -20.28 9.10
CA LYS A 269 -33.74 -21.07 10.12
C LYS A 269 -33.15 -20.17 11.20
N LYS A 270 -33.12 -20.66 12.45
CA LYS A 270 -32.47 -19.96 13.55
C LYS A 270 -30.97 -19.86 13.30
N ILE A 271 -30.40 -18.68 13.53
CA ILE A 271 -28.97 -18.42 13.40
C ILE A 271 -28.30 -18.68 14.74
N LYS A 272 -27.16 -19.38 14.74
CA LYS A 272 -26.33 -19.54 15.93
C LYS A 272 -25.40 -18.34 16.04
N VAL A 273 -25.46 -17.63 17.16
CA VAL A 273 -24.62 -16.45 17.41
C VAL A 273 -23.52 -16.81 18.39
N GLY A 274 -22.29 -16.44 18.05
CA GLY A 274 -21.13 -16.64 18.89
C GLY A 274 -20.25 -15.40 18.98
N PHE A 275 -19.33 -15.44 19.95
CA PHE A 275 -18.35 -14.41 20.24
C PHE A 275 -16.94 -15.00 20.26
N VAL A 276 -16.00 -14.24 19.72
CA VAL A 276 -14.56 -14.50 19.85
C VAL A 276 -13.93 -13.27 20.46
N GLU A 277 -13.32 -13.46 21.63
CA GLU A 277 -12.55 -12.43 22.31
C GLU A 277 -11.21 -12.25 21.60
N ALA A 278 -11.07 -11.17 20.82
CA ALA A 278 -9.86 -10.86 20.07
C ALA A 278 -9.68 -9.35 19.88
N PRO A 279 -8.45 -8.85 19.73
CA PRO A 279 -8.17 -7.43 19.66
C PRO A 279 -8.55 -6.78 18.31
N ILE A 280 -9.46 -7.36 17.53
CA ILE A 280 -9.96 -6.86 16.25
C ILE A 280 -11.45 -6.59 16.34
N LEU A 281 -11.94 -5.54 15.67
CA LEU A 281 -13.38 -5.33 15.48
C LEU A 281 -13.80 -5.97 14.15
N ASN A 282 -14.46 -7.12 14.21
CA ASN A 282 -14.90 -7.84 13.01
C ASN A 282 -16.17 -8.68 13.27
N ALA A 283 -16.89 -9.08 12.23
CA ALA A 283 -17.82 -10.19 12.33
C ALA A 283 -17.75 -11.06 11.08
N MET A 284 -18.24 -12.29 11.19
CA MET A 284 -18.30 -13.22 10.06
C MET A 284 -19.57 -14.04 10.10
N ALA A 285 -20.24 -14.17 8.97
CA ALA A 285 -21.19 -15.24 8.72
C ALA A 285 -20.45 -16.49 8.20
N TYR A 286 -20.83 -17.65 8.70
CA TYR A 286 -20.21 -18.89 8.28
C TYR A 286 -21.12 -20.11 8.47
N GLY A 287 -20.66 -21.23 7.92
CA GLY A 287 -21.41 -22.47 7.88
C GLY A 287 -22.24 -22.62 6.60
N PRO A 288 -22.74 -23.84 6.35
CA PRO A 288 -23.55 -24.09 5.18
C PRO A 288 -24.96 -23.51 5.32
N PHE A 289 -25.68 -23.42 4.21
CA PHE A 289 -27.06 -22.90 4.14
C PHE A 289 -28.05 -23.54 5.12
N PHE A 290 -27.75 -24.75 5.63
CA PHE A 290 -28.57 -25.45 6.62
C PHE A 290 -28.11 -25.31 8.08
N ASP A 291 -26.90 -24.82 8.34
CA ASP A 291 -26.33 -24.56 9.68
C ASP A 291 -25.68 -23.18 9.70
N GLN A 292 -26.52 -22.14 9.60
CA GLN A 292 -26.08 -20.75 9.52
C GLN A 292 -25.63 -20.23 10.89
N ARG A 293 -24.44 -19.62 10.91
CA ARG A 293 -23.81 -19.09 12.12
C ARG A 293 -23.27 -17.70 11.87
N VAL A 294 -23.20 -16.90 12.93
CA VAL A 294 -22.54 -15.59 12.94
C VAL A 294 -21.63 -15.53 14.16
N ALA A 295 -20.39 -15.07 13.96
CA ALA A 295 -19.47 -14.78 15.03
C ALA A 295 -19.14 -13.29 15.06
N LEU A 296 -19.35 -12.66 16.22
CA LEU A 296 -18.83 -11.33 16.52
C LEU A 296 -17.44 -11.48 17.11
N ILE A 297 -16.52 -10.64 16.67
CA ILE A 297 -15.13 -10.66 17.09
C ILE A 297 -14.78 -9.26 17.57
N ALA A 298 -14.48 -9.14 18.87
CA ALA A 298 -14.04 -7.90 19.52
C ALA A 298 -13.36 -8.26 20.84
N ARG A 299 -12.74 -7.28 21.51
CA ARG A 299 -12.24 -7.49 22.87
C ARG A 299 -13.39 -7.61 23.83
N ASP A 300 -14.37 -6.73 23.65
CA ASP A 300 -15.59 -6.69 24.42
C ASP A 300 -16.79 -6.47 23.49
N LEU A 301 -17.91 -7.12 23.80
CA LEU A 301 -19.16 -6.96 23.05
C LEU A 301 -19.70 -5.52 23.09
N SER A 302 -19.32 -4.73 24.09
CA SER A 302 -19.67 -3.31 24.22
C SER A 302 -18.99 -2.41 23.19
N GLU A 303 -17.92 -2.86 22.52
CA GLU A 303 -17.30 -2.10 21.42
C GLU A 303 -18.22 -2.01 20.18
N PHE A 304 -19.19 -2.92 20.08
CA PHE A 304 -20.23 -2.88 19.07
C PHE A 304 -21.44 -2.08 19.56
N SER A 305 -21.70 -0.96 18.90
CA SER A 305 -22.99 -0.28 19.00
C SER A 305 -24.08 -1.10 18.30
N ASP A 306 -25.34 -0.87 18.64
CA ASP A 306 -26.47 -1.57 18.01
C ASP A 306 -26.51 -1.35 16.49
N GLU A 307 -26.16 -0.14 16.04
CA GLU A 307 -26.00 0.20 14.63
C GLU A 307 -24.88 -0.62 13.98
N ASP A 308 -23.74 -0.79 14.68
CA ASP A 308 -22.62 -1.58 14.16
C ASP A 308 -23.03 -3.05 13.96
N ILE A 309 -23.75 -3.62 14.94
CA ILE A 309 -24.26 -5.00 14.85
C ILE A 309 -25.26 -5.11 13.70
N LYS A 310 -26.22 -4.18 13.59
CA LYS A 310 -27.22 -4.17 12.51
C LYS A 310 -26.56 -4.14 11.13
N GLY A 311 -25.62 -3.23 10.91
CA GLY A 311 -24.92 -3.08 9.63
C GLY A 311 -24.12 -4.33 9.25
N ILE A 312 -23.24 -4.81 10.15
CA ILE A 312 -22.37 -5.95 9.85
C ILE A 312 -23.17 -7.24 9.73
N VAL A 313 -24.03 -7.54 10.71
CA VAL A 313 -24.80 -8.78 10.71
C VAL A 313 -25.74 -8.83 9.51
N ALA A 314 -26.34 -7.72 9.11
CA ALA A 314 -27.15 -7.66 7.89
C ALA A 314 -26.36 -8.03 6.64
N HIS A 315 -25.15 -7.48 6.47
CA HIS A 315 -24.28 -7.78 5.34
C HIS A 315 -23.85 -9.25 5.32
N GLU A 316 -23.35 -9.75 6.45
CA GLU A 316 -22.91 -11.12 6.62
C GLU A 316 -24.05 -12.13 6.41
N LEU A 317 -25.25 -11.86 6.95
CA LEU A 317 -26.42 -12.71 6.73
C LEU A 317 -27.00 -12.59 5.33
N ALA A 318 -26.82 -11.47 4.64
CA ALA A 318 -27.20 -11.35 3.24
C ALA A 318 -26.40 -12.34 2.37
N HIS A 319 -25.11 -12.53 2.63
CA HIS A 319 -24.32 -13.59 1.97
C HIS A 319 -24.94 -14.98 2.16
N ASN A 320 -25.41 -15.27 3.37
CA ASN A 320 -26.07 -16.54 3.69
C ASN A 320 -27.44 -16.69 3.01
N SER A 321 -28.28 -15.66 3.04
CA SER A 321 -29.61 -15.65 2.40
C SER A 321 -29.52 -15.86 0.89
N ARG A 322 -28.49 -15.28 0.26
CA ARG A 322 -28.24 -15.34 -1.18
C ARG A 322 -27.37 -16.52 -1.62
N LEU A 323 -26.99 -17.39 -0.69
CA LEU A 323 -26.15 -18.57 -0.94
C LEU A 323 -24.79 -18.20 -1.57
N HIS A 324 -24.22 -17.04 -1.24
CA HIS A 324 -22.96 -16.58 -1.83
C HIS A 324 -21.81 -17.55 -1.59
N VAL A 325 -21.77 -18.22 -0.43
CA VAL A 325 -20.75 -19.25 -0.14
C VAL A 325 -20.84 -20.43 -1.11
N VAL A 326 -22.05 -20.80 -1.57
CA VAL A 326 -22.24 -21.83 -2.61
C VAL A 326 -21.77 -21.33 -3.96
N TRP A 327 -22.10 -20.09 -4.32
CA TRP A 327 -21.60 -19.46 -5.54
C TRP A 327 -20.08 -19.37 -5.56
N LEU A 328 -19.43 -19.11 -4.42
CA LEU A 328 -17.97 -19.16 -4.30
C LEU A 328 -17.42 -20.57 -4.62
N GLN A 329 -18.11 -21.65 -4.22
CA GLN A 329 -17.71 -23.02 -4.62
C GLN A 329 -17.82 -23.21 -6.14
N PHE A 330 -18.86 -22.68 -6.78
CA PHE A 330 -19.00 -22.74 -8.23
C PHE A 330 -17.94 -21.90 -8.96
N ILE A 331 -17.57 -20.73 -8.43
CA ILE A 331 -16.49 -19.89 -8.97
C ILE A 331 -15.15 -20.63 -8.86
N ALA A 332 -14.87 -21.25 -7.72
CA ALA A 332 -13.66 -22.08 -7.53
C ALA A 332 -13.67 -23.30 -8.47
N ALA A 333 -14.82 -23.95 -8.67
CA ALA A 333 -14.95 -25.04 -9.64
C ALA A 333 -14.75 -24.56 -11.09
N ALA A 334 -15.21 -23.36 -11.43
CA ALA A 334 -14.99 -22.77 -12.75
C ALA A 334 -13.49 -22.55 -13.03
N GLU A 335 -12.70 -22.21 -12.01
CA GLU A 335 -11.24 -22.16 -12.13
C GLU A 335 -10.66 -23.51 -12.59
N MET A 336 -11.07 -24.60 -11.94
CA MET A 336 -10.64 -25.96 -12.27
C MET A 336 -11.12 -26.39 -13.66
N VAL A 337 -12.35 -26.04 -14.04
CA VAL A 337 -12.89 -26.28 -15.39
C VAL A 337 -12.04 -25.58 -16.45
N ILE A 338 -11.71 -24.30 -16.24
CA ILE A 338 -10.88 -23.52 -17.17
C ILE A 338 -9.49 -24.16 -17.28
N LYS A 339 -8.85 -24.46 -16.14
CA LYS A 339 -7.52 -25.08 -16.12
C LYS A 339 -7.50 -26.40 -16.88
N LYS A 340 -8.46 -27.29 -16.60
CA LYS A 340 -8.58 -28.58 -17.30
C LYS A 340 -8.84 -28.42 -18.80
N ALA A 341 -9.70 -27.49 -19.20
CA ALA A 341 -9.99 -27.22 -20.61
C ALA A 341 -8.73 -26.81 -21.40
N PHE A 342 -7.83 -26.06 -20.76
CA PHE A 342 -6.54 -25.63 -21.32
C PHE A 342 -5.37 -26.59 -21.03
N LEU A 343 -5.61 -27.74 -20.39
CA LEU A 343 -4.59 -28.68 -19.91
C LEU A 343 -3.52 -28.01 -19.03
N LEU A 344 -3.92 -27.00 -18.26
CA LEU A 344 -3.07 -26.34 -17.28
C LEU A 344 -3.10 -27.11 -15.97
N PRO A 345 -1.96 -27.25 -15.26
CA PRO A 345 -1.90 -27.90 -13.96
C PRO A 345 -3.02 -27.45 -13.00
N ALA A 346 -3.66 -28.38 -12.31
CA ALA A 346 -4.73 -28.09 -11.36
C ALA A 346 -4.22 -27.13 -10.29
N THR A 347 -3.04 -27.44 -9.76
CA THR A 347 -2.37 -26.68 -8.72
C THR A 347 -0.86 -26.66 -8.90
N THR A 348 -0.18 -25.88 -8.06
CA THR A 348 1.27 -25.93 -7.97
C THR A 348 1.82 -27.25 -7.42
N LEU A 349 1.01 -28.12 -6.80
CA LEU A 349 1.46 -29.45 -6.36
C LEU A 349 1.74 -30.40 -7.54
N ASP A 350 1.13 -30.16 -8.69
CA ASP A 350 1.32 -30.97 -9.89
C ASP A 350 2.79 -30.92 -10.36
N TYR A 351 3.41 -29.73 -10.28
CA TYR A 351 4.84 -29.55 -10.52
C TYR A 351 5.72 -30.34 -9.55
N ALA A 352 5.27 -30.58 -8.33
CA ALA A 352 6.02 -31.34 -7.33
C ALA A 352 6.00 -32.86 -7.59
N ALA A 353 5.08 -33.33 -8.44
CA ALA A 353 4.82 -34.75 -8.62
C ALA A 353 5.27 -35.27 -9.99
N TYR A 354 5.06 -34.49 -11.06
CA TYR A 354 5.42 -34.88 -12.42
C TYR A 354 5.92 -33.66 -13.22
N PRO A 355 6.78 -33.86 -14.24
CA PRO A 355 7.14 -32.81 -15.19
C PRO A 355 5.90 -32.22 -15.85
N GLN A 356 5.90 -30.89 -16.05
CA GLN A 356 4.78 -30.17 -16.66
C GLN A 356 5.21 -29.53 -17.98
N GLU A 357 4.30 -29.48 -18.95
CA GLU A 357 4.57 -28.85 -20.25
C GLU A 357 4.70 -27.33 -20.18
N VAL A 358 3.98 -26.71 -19.24
CA VAL A 358 3.99 -25.26 -19.04
C VAL A 358 5.03 -24.91 -17.98
N PRO A 359 5.98 -23.99 -18.23
CA PRO A 359 6.94 -23.56 -17.21
C PRO A 359 6.25 -22.93 -16.00
N PHE A 360 6.75 -23.19 -14.80
CA PHE A 360 6.16 -22.76 -13.53
C PHE A 360 5.85 -21.24 -13.49
N ALA A 361 6.77 -20.41 -14.00
CA ALA A 361 6.58 -18.96 -14.04
C ALA A 361 5.43 -18.53 -14.97
N VAL A 362 5.27 -19.19 -16.11
CA VAL A 362 4.17 -18.92 -17.06
C VAL A 362 2.84 -19.36 -16.45
N TYR A 363 2.81 -20.53 -15.82
CA TYR A 363 1.65 -21.03 -15.09
C TYR A 363 1.20 -20.08 -13.99
N PHE A 364 2.14 -19.54 -13.22
CA PHE A 364 1.87 -18.55 -12.18
C PHE A 364 1.21 -17.28 -12.77
N LEU A 365 1.74 -16.73 -13.86
CA LEU A 365 1.17 -15.55 -14.52
C LEU A 365 -0.25 -15.82 -15.05
N ILE A 366 -0.47 -16.98 -15.67
CA ILE A 366 -1.80 -17.39 -16.16
C ILE A 366 -2.78 -17.53 -14.99
N ASN A 367 -2.37 -18.15 -13.88
CA ASN A 367 -3.18 -18.28 -12.67
C ASN A 367 -3.62 -16.92 -12.11
N TYR A 368 -2.72 -15.95 -12.01
CA TYR A 368 -3.06 -14.60 -11.57
C TYR A 368 -4.01 -13.90 -12.54
N GLY A 369 -3.88 -14.16 -13.84
CA GLY A 369 -4.82 -13.69 -14.86
C GLY A 369 -6.23 -14.27 -14.68
N ILE A 370 -6.34 -15.59 -14.48
CA ILE A 370 -7.60 -16.27 -14.19
C ILE A 370 -8.20 -15.74 -12.89
N LEU A 371 -7.41 -15.66 -11.82
CA LEU A 371 -7.84 -15.13 -10.53
C LEU A 371 -8.37 -13.69 -10.65
N ALA A 372 -7.67 -12.81 -11.37
CA ALA A 372 -8.12 -11.45 -11.60
C ALA A 372 -9.52 -11.39 -12.27
N ILE A 373 -9.82 -12.32 -13.17
CA ILE A 373 -11.16 -12.43 -13.80
C ILE A 373 -12.18 -12.98 -12.80
N LEU A 374 -11.85 -14.05 -12.08
CA LEU A 374 -12.76 -14.68 -11.11
C LEU A 374 -13.13 -13.73 -9.96
N LEU A 375 -12.19 -12.88 -9.53
CA LEU A 375 -12.43 -11.85 -8.51
C LEU A 375 -13.44 -10.79 -8.94
N ILE A 376 -13.76 -10.65 -10.23
CA ILE A 376 -14.91 -9.83 -10.66
C ILE A 376 -16.21 -10.43 -10.09
N PHE A 377 -16.40 -11.74 -10.22
CA PHE A 377 -17.61 -12.41 -9.71
C PHE A 377 -17.67 -12.38 -8.18
N VAL A 378 -16.54 -12.57 -7.50
CA VAL A 378 -16.47 -12.44 -6.03
C VAL A 378 -16.93 -11.05 -5.58
N ARG A 379 -16.46 -9.99 -6.25
CA ARG A 379 -16.91 -8.61 -5.97
C ARG A 379 -18.37 -8.35 -6.34
N VAL A 380 -18.94 -9.07 -7.30
CA VAL A 380 -20.38 -9.01 -7.59
C VAL A 380 -21.18 -9.59 -6.42
N LEU A 381 -20.74 -10.70 -5.83
CA LEU A 381 -21.39 -11.27 -4.64
C LEU A 381 -21.33 -10.31 -3.45
N GLU A 382 -20.19 -9.65 -3.26
CA GLU A 382 -20.04 -8.58 -2.27
C GLU A 382 -21.04 -7.44 -2.49
N GLY A 383 -21.10 -6.93 -3.73
CA GLY A 383 -22.03 -5.87 -4.10
C GLY A 383 -23.50 -6.27 -3.96
N ASP A 384 -23.85 -7.55 -4.19
CA ASP A 384 -25.21 -8.04 -3.95
C ASP A 384 -25.53 -8.09 -2.46
N ALA A 385 -24.60 -8.52 -1.60
CA ALA A 385 -24.81 -8.53 -0.15
C ALA A 385 -25.01 -7.12 0.43
N ASP A 386 -24.16 -6.19 -0.03
CA ASP A 386 -24.30 -4.75 0.17
C ASP A 386 -25.71 -4.26 -0.24
N LEU A 387 -26.17 -4.59 -1.47
CA LEU A 387 -27.48 -4.20 -1.97
C LEU A 387 -28.64 -4.78 -1.14
N GLN A 388 -28.57 -6.05 -0.71
CA GLN A 388 -29.61 -6.63 0.13
C GLN A 388 -29.67 -5.95 1.51
N THR A 389 -28.52 -5.63 2.08
CA THR A 389 -28.41 -4.88 3.35
C THR A 389 -29.08 -3.52 3.25
N LYS A 390 -28.84 -2.81 2.14
CA LYS A 390 -29.53 -1.57 1.83
C LYS A 390 -31.05 -1.76 1.73
N LYS A 391 -31.52 -2.79 1.02
CA LYS A 391 -32.96 -3.05 0.80
C LYS A 391 -33.74 -3.33 2.09
N ILE A 392 -33.12 -3.93 3.10
CA ILE A 392 -33.75 -4.18 4.39
C ILE A 392 -33.66 -2.99 5.36
N GLY A 393 -33.07 -1.87 4.92
CA GLY A 393 -33.03 -0.60 5.64
C GLY A 393 -31.76 -0.34 6.45
N TYR A 394 -30.70 -1.15 6.33
CA TYR A 394 -29.46 -0.99 7.12
C TYR A 394 -28.27 -0.48 6.28
N GLY A 395 -28.53 0.19 5.15
CA GLY A 395 -27.48 0.69 4.25
C GLY A 395 -26.61 1.78 4.89
N THR A 396 -27.21 2.68 5.68
CA THR A 396 -26.48 3.75 6.37
C THR A 396 -25.59 3.18 7.47
N GLU A 397 -26.11 2.24 8.26
CA GLU A 397 -25.39 1.54 9.32
C GLU A 397 -24.18 0.80 8.75
N LEU A 398 -24.35 0.04 7.65
CA LEU A 398 -23.24 -0.63 6.99
C LEU A 398 -22.17 0.37 6.51
N ALA A 399 -22.58 1.48 5.87
CA ALA A 399 -21.67 2.51 5.40
C ALA A 399 -20.84 3.14 6.53
N GLN A 400 -21.46 3.40 7.68
CA GLN A 400 -20.80 3.93 8.87
C GLN A 400 -19.81 2.92 9.49
N VAL A 401 -20.15 1.64 9.47
CA VAL A 401 -19.24 0.60 9.95
C VAL A 401 -18.03 0.44 9.03
N LEU A 402 -18.23 0.42 7.71
CA LEU A 402 -17.12 0.37 6.76
C LEU A 402 -16.13 1.51 6.99
N TYR A 403 -16.64 2.70 7.32
CA TYR A 403 -15.82 3.83 7.72
C TYR A 403 -15.04 3.58 9.02
N LYS A 404 -15.71 3.08 10.07
CA LYS A 404 -15.08 2.74 11.36
C LYS A 404 -13.95 1.71 11.18
N LEU A 405 -14.18 0.68 10.36
CA LEU A 405 -13.21 -0.37 10.06
C LEU A 405 -11.98 0.17 9.32
N GLU A 406 -12.15 1.12 8.40
CA GLU A 406 -11.02 1.77 7.70
C GLU A 406 -10.13 2.57 8.66
N GLY A 407 -10.71 3.21 9.68
CA GLY A 407 -9.92 3.83 10.76
C GLY A 407 -9.18 2.81 11.61
N PHE A 408 -9.80 1.66 11.88
CA PHE A 408 -9.19 0.60 12.69
C PHE A 408 -8.00 -0.11 12.00
N TYR A 409 -8.09 -0.32 10.69
CA TYR A 409 -7.01 -0.92 9.89
C TYR A 409 -5.98 0.10 9.39
N GLN A 410 -5.85 1.26 10.04
CA GLN A 410 -4.91 2.26 9.59
C GLN A 410 -3.44 1.81 9.74
N GLY A 411 -2.72 1.76 8.61
CA GLY A 411 -1.30 1.38 8.54
C GLY A 411 -0.91 0.81 7.17
N ILE A 412 0.38 0.57 6.93
CA ILE A 412 0.94 -0.09 5.74
C ILE A 412 0.43 -1.54 5.61
N ALA A 413 0.34 -2.27 6.71
CA ALA A 413 -0.16 -3.64 6.77
C ALA A 413 -1.70 -3.70 6.72
N GLY A 414 -2.38 -2.58 6.96
CA GLY A 414 -3.82 -2.42 6.79
C GLY A 414 -4.33 -2.82 5.40
N ASP A 415 -3.58 -2.46 4.35
CA ASP A 415 -3.89 -2.86 2.96
C ASP A 415 -3.74 -4.39 2.75
N PHE A 416 -2.92 -5.07 3.56
CA PHE A 416 -2.80 -6.53 3.60
C PHE A 416 -3.79 -7.20 4.58
N GLY A 417 -4.65 -6.40 5.22
CA GLY A 417 -5.63 -6.89 6.19
C GLY A 417 -5.02 -7.39 7.50
N ILE A 418 -3.81 -6.96 7.83
CA ILE A 418 -3.13 -7.25 9.10
C ILE A 418 -2.90 -5.93 9.81
N ASN A 419 -3.37 -5.80 11.05
CA ASN A 419 -2.91 -4.69 11.90
C ASN A 419 -1.77 -5.23 12.77
N VAL A 420 -0.54 -4.84 12.42
CA VAL A 420 0.70 -5.36 13.04
C VAL A 420 0.77 -5.01 14.54
N GLN A 421 0.11 -3.93 14.95
CA GLN A 421 0.06 -3.50 16.35
C GLN A 421 -0.84 -4.39 17.20
N LEU A 422 -1.78 -5.11 16.59
CA LEU A 422 -2.59 -6.09 17.33
C LEU A 422 -1.78 -7.34 17.66
N LEU A 423 -0.68 -7.60 16.94
CA LEU A 423 0.28 -8.64 17.31
C LEU A 423 1.13 -8.22 18.52
N THR A 424 1.33 -6.91 18.78
CA THR A 424 2.04 -6.41 19.97
C THR A 424 1.18 -6.36 21.23
N GLY A 425 -0.15 -6.50 21.09
CA GLY A 425 -1.09 -6.32 22.21
C GLY A 425 -1.28 -4.86 22.63
N LYS A 426 -0.74 -3.89 21.86
CA LYS A 426 -0.95 -2.46 22.12
C LYS A 426 -2.43 -2.10 21.98
N GLU A 427 -2.88 -1.20 22.85
CA GLU A 427 -4.17 -0.55 22.75
C GLU A 427 -4.00 0.84 22.13
N PHE A 428 -4.92 1.22 21.23
CA PHE A 428 -4.92 2.57 20.70
C PHE A 428 -5.44 3.53 21.75
N THR A 429 -4.69 4.60 21.94
CA THR A 429 -5.14 5.75 22.72
C THR A 429 -6.35 6.40 22.04
N GLU A 430 -7.15 7.14 22.82
CA GLU A 430 -8.30 7.87 22.28
C GLU A 430 -7.88 8.86 21.19
N GLU A 431 -6.74 9.52 21.38
CA GLU A 431 -6.18 10.48 20.43
C GLU A 431 -5.70 9.79 19.13
N GLU A 432 -5.13 8.59 19.21
CA GLU A 432 -4.81 7.77 18.04
C GLU A 432 -6.07 7.34 17.30
N ASN A 433 -7.09 6.84 18.01
CA ASN A 433 -8.38 6.45 17.42
C ASN A 433 -9.03 7.63 16.69
N GLN A 434 -8.99 8.83 17.27
CA GLN A 434 -9.54 10.02 16.66
C GLN A 434 -8.77 10.45 15.42
N ARG A 435 -7.44 10.44 15.47
CA ARG A 435 -6.58 10.70 14.32
C ARG A 435 -6.89 9.71 13.19
N PHE A 436 -6.93 8.42 13.50
CA PHE A 436 -7.10 7.38 12.50
C PHE A 436 -8.45 7.43 11.82
N LEU A 437 -9.52 7.62 12.60
CA LEU A 437 -10.86 7.77 12.05
C LEU A 437 -10.96 9.05 11.18
N GLY A 438 -10.32 10.14 11.59
CA GLY A 438 -10.27 11.38 10.81
C GLY A 438 -9.51 11.23 9.49
N GLU A 439 -8.33 10.62 9.53
CA GLU A 439 -7.51 10.36 8.35
C GLU A 439 -8.18 9.36 7.39
N ALA A 440 -8.87 8.34 7.90
CA ALA A 440 -9.69 7.44 7.09
C ALA A 440 -10.79 8.21 6.34
N GLY A 441 -11.44 9.18 7.00
CA GLY A 441 -12.50 10.00 6.40
C GLY A 441 -11.99 10.83 5.22
N ILE A 442 -10.79 11.41 5.36
CA ILE A 442 -10.10 12.15 4.29
C ILE A 442 -9.63 11.19 3.18
N ARG A 443 -9.10 10.02 3.53
CA ARG A 443 -8.57 9.02 2.58
C ARG A 443 -9.67 8.42 1.70
N LEU A 444 -10.78 7.99 2.30
CA LEU A 444 -11.93 7.45 1.57
C LEU A 444 -12.50 8.50 0.61
N TYR A 445 -12.61 9.74 1.09
CA TYR A 445 -13.02 10.87 0.26
C TYR A 445 -12.07 11.09 -0.94
N ARG A 446 -10.75 11.05 -0.73
CA ARG A 446 -9.74 11.14 -1.81
C ARG A 446 -9.83 9.99 -2.81
N HIS A 447 -10.20 8.78 -2.39
CA HIS A 447 -10.42 7.66 -3.32
C HIS A 447 -11.59 7.89 -4.29
N LEU A 448 -12.60 8.67 -3.89
CA LEU A 448 -13.70 9.07 -4.78
C LEU A 448 -13.25 10.18 -5.74
N HIS A 449 -12.51 11.17 -5.24
CA HIS A 449 -12.08 12.34 -6.00
C HIS A 449 -10.93 12.01 -6.97
N ARG A 450 -9.84 11.41 -6.48
CA ARG A 450 -8.59 11.20 -7.23
C ARG A 450 -7.96 9.83 -6.94
N PRO A 451 -8.61 8.70 -7.30
CA PRO A 451 -8.07 7.37 -7.04
C PRO A 451 -6.75 7.16 -7.79
N GLY A 452 -5.68 6.68 -7.14
CA GLY A 452 -4.43 6.36 -7.82
C GLY A 452 -4.61 5.20 -8.81
N ARG A 453 -3.89 5.22 -9.93
CA ARG A 453 -3.92 4.07 -10.87
C ARG A 453 -3.36 2.80 -10.22
N TRP A 454 -2.27 2.93 -9.47
CA TRP A 454 -1.70 1.80 -8.74
C TRP A 454 -2.68 1.23 -7.70
N ASP A 455 -3.41 2.08 -6.99
CA ASP A 455 -4.41 1.64 -6.01
C ASP A 455 -5.53 0.82 -6.67
N MET A 456 -5.90 1.16 -7.91
CA MET A 456 -6.89 0.43 -8.71
C MET A 456 -6.33 -0.88 -9.28
N PHE A 457 -5.06 -0.87 -9.69
CA PHE A 457 -4.37 -2.10 -10.10
C PHE A 457 -4.28 -3.09 -8.95
N ALA A 458 -3.87 -2.65 -7.76
CA ALA A 458 -3.87 -3.49 -6.56
C ALA A 458 -5.26 -4.05 -6.24
N ASN A 459 -6.32 -3.23 -6.37
CA ASN A 459 -7.69 -3.68 -6.10
C ASN A 459 -8.26 -4.67 -7.14
N ILE A 460 -7.60 -4.90 -8.30
CA ILE A 460 -7.94 -6.02 -9.19
C ILE A 460 -7.74 -7.36 -8.49
N PHE A 461 -6.71 -7.45 -7.65
CA PHE A 461 -6.32 -8.68 -6.93
C PHE A 461 -6.91 -8.75 -5.51
N MET A 462 -7.92 -7.94 -5.22
CA MET A 462 -8.64 -7.94 -3.94
C MET A 462 -10.05 -8.49 -4.12
N SER A 463 -10.51 -9.30 -3.17
CA SER A 463 -11.87 -9.89 -3.15
C SER A 463 -12.97 -8.87 -2.91
N HIS A 464 -12.66 -7.75 -2.25
CA HIS A 464 -13.63 -6.68 -1.96
C HIS A 464 -13.34 -5.44 -2.81
N PRO A 465 -14.37 -4.75 -3.33
CA PRO A 465 -14.19 -3.39 -3.82
C PRO A 465 -13.69 -2.48 -2.70
N ARG A 466 -12.97 -1.41 -3.03
CA ARG A 466 -12.56 -0.40 -2.03
C ARG A 466 -13.78 0.10 -1.24
N SER A 467 -13.62 0.27 0.07
CA SER A 467 -14.70 0.68 0.98
C SER A 467 -15.37 1.98 0.57
N ALA A 468 -14.62 2.95 0.02
CA ALA A 468 -15.19 4.18 -0.52
C ALA A 468 -16.27 3.92 -1.59
N TYR A 469 -16.07 2.94 -2.47
CA TYR A 469 -17.01 2.60 -3.54
C TYR A 469 -18.22 1.84 -3.01
N ARG A 470 -18.02 0.97 -2.01
CA ARG A 470 -19.10 0.27 -1.31
C ARG A 470 -20.02 1.25 -0.57
N ILE A 471 -19.44 2.21 0.15
CA ILE A 471 -20.19 3.28 0.83
C ILE A 471 -21.01 4.09 -0.18
N VAL A 472 -20.43 4.47 -1.33
CA VAL A 472 -21.21 5.17 -2.36
C VAL A 472 -22.32 4.29 -2.92
N ALA A 473 -22.12 2.98 -3.11
CA ALA A 473 -23.19 2.06 -3.52
C ALA A 473 -24.33 1.94 -2.48
N MET A 474 -24.05 2.18 -1.19
CA MET A 474 -25.09 2.24 -0.15
C MET A 474 -25.94 3.51 -0.25
N ILE A 475 -25.37 4.58 -0.76
CA ILE A 475 -26.04 5.88 -0.91
C ILE A 475 -26.70 6.01 -2.29
N ASP A 476 -26.10 5.43 -3.34
CA ASP A 476 -26.52 5.53 -4.74
C ASP A 476 -27.19 4.26 -5.24
N ASP A 477 -28.37 4.37 -5.86
CA ASP A 477 -29.02 3.26 -6.54
C ASP A 477 -28.47 3.01 -7.96
N GLU A 478 -27.71 3.95 -8.54
CA GLU A 478 -27.16 3.78 -9.89
C GLU A 478 -25.98 2.79 -9.97
N ILE A 479 -25.32 2.53 -8.84
CA ILE A 479 -24.17 1.61 -8.73
C ILE A 479 -24.68 0.21 -8.41
N SER A 480 -24.99 -0.55 -9.46
CA SER A 480 -25.31 -1.97 -9.32
C SER A 480 -24.08 -2.80 -8.92
N PRO A 481 -24.26 -4.00 -8.35
CA PRO A 481 -23.15 -4.88 -7.94
C PRO A 481 -22.11 -5.12 -9.05
N ILE A 482 -22.57 -5.34 -10.28
CA ILE A 482 -21.72 -5.53 -11.47
C ILE A 482 -20.90 -4.27 -11.78
N LYS A 483 -21.52 -3.08 -11.72
CA LYS A 483 -20.81 -1.82 -11.97
C LYS A 483 -19.76 -1.56 -10.88
N GLY A 484 -20.07 -1.87 -9.62
CA GLY A 484 -19.14 -1.79 -8.50
C GLY A 484 -17.92 -2.71 -8.69
N ALA A 485 -18.16 -3.97 -9.09
CA ALA A 485 -17.10 -4.95 -9.35
C ALA A 485 -16.15 -4.55 -10.50
N LEU A 486 -16.67 -3.91 -11.55
CA LEU A 486 -15.89 -3.48 -12.72
C LEU A 486 -15.20 -2.11 -12.54
N LEU A 487 -15.55 -1.38 -11.49
CA LEU A 487 -15.06 -0.01 -11.27
C LEU A 487 -13.53 0.10 -11.21
N PRO A 488 -12.77 -0.83 -10.58
CA PRO A 488 -11.31 -0.77 -10.58
C PRO A 488 -10.71 -0.84 -12.00
N TYR A 489 -11.28 -1.68 -12.88
CA TYR A 489 -10.86 -1.75 -14.28
C TYR A 489 -11.18 -0.45 -15.01
N TRP A 490 -12.40 0.07 -14.88
CA TRP A 490 -12.79 1.31 -15.56
C TRP A 490 -11.97 2.53 -15.11
N LEU A 491 -11.48 2.53 -13.88
CA LEU A 491 -10.62 3.59 -13.36
C LEU A 491 -9.15 3.44 -13.79
N LEU A 492 -8.72 2.28 -14.26
CA LEU A 492 -7.40 2.06 -14.90
C LEU A 492 -7.38 2.47 -16.37
N LEU A 493 -8.52 2.41 -17.05
CA LEU A 493 -8.66 2.70 -18.46
C LEU A 493 -8.30 4.17 -18.82
N PRO A 494 -8.11 4.48 -20.12
CA PRO A 494 -7.77 5.82 -20.58
C PRO A 494 -8.75 6.91 -20.10
N ASN A 495 -8.27 8.15 -20.08
CA ASN A 495 -8.90 9.27 -19.37
C ASN A 495 -10.37 9.53 -19.70
N PHE A 496 -10.85 9.20 -20.91
CA PHE A 496 -12.25 9.41 -21.28
C PHE A 496 -13.22 8.49 -20.53
N MET A 497 -12.90 7.18 -20.41
CA MET A 497 -13.71 6.23 -19.63
C MET A 497 -13.60 6.51 -18.14
N ARG A 498 -12.37 6.72 -17.67
CA ARG A 498 -12.10 7.04 -16.27
C ARG A 498 -12.87 8.27 -15.79
N ARG A 499 -12.93 9.35 -16.59
CA ARG A 499 -13.71 10.56 -16.26
C ARG A 499 -15.20 10.28 -16.11
N LYS A 500 -15.79 9.45 -16.97
CA LYS A 500 -17.20 9.09 -16.89
C LYS A 500 -17.50 8.36 -15.57
N SER A 501 -16.65 7.42 -15.18
CA SER A 501 -16.79 6.69 -13.92
C SER A 501 -16.58 7.60 -12.70
N LEU A 502 -15.58 8.47 -12.72
CA LEU A 502 -15.35 9.45 -11.65
C LEU A 502 -16.52 10.41 -11.48
N ARG A 503 -17.08 10.94 -12.57
CA ARG A 503 -18.25 11.83 -12.49
C ARG A 503 -19.44 11.15 -11.83
N LYS A 504 -19.65 9.84 -12.06
CA LYS A 504 -20.71 9.09 -11.39
C LYS A 504 -20.47 9.00 -9.88
N LEU A 505 -19.26 8.61 -9.46
CA LEU A 505 -18.90 8.57 -8.04
C LEU A 505 -19.06 9.93 -7.36
N ASN A 506 -18.73 11.01 -8.07
CA ASN A 506 -18.82 12.37 -7.52
C ASN A 506 -20.24 12.93 -7.41
N ARG A 507 -21.25 12.35 -8.07
CA ARG A 507 -22.64 12.84 -7.94
C ARG A 507 -23.19 12.69 -6.52
N LYS A 508 -22.69 11.72 -5.76
CA LYS A 508 -23.13 11.40 -4.39
C LYS A 508 -22.13 11.81 -3.32
N ARG A 509 -21.21 12.70 -3.68
CA ARG A 509 -20.07 13.09 -2.86
C ARG A 509 -20.47 13.87 -1.61
N ASP A 510 -21.53 14.65 -1.67
CA ASP A 510 -21.99 15.45 -0.52
C ASP A 510 -22.77 14.60 0.47
N GLU A 511 -23.65 13.71 0.00
CA GLU A 511 -24.31 12.68 0.83
C GLU A 511 -23.26 11.77 1.51
N PHE A 512 -22.21 11.37 0.78
CA PHE A 512 -21.07 10.63 1.34
C PHE A 512 -20.41 11.40 2.49
N VAL A 513 -20.09 12.68 2.28
CA VAL A 513 -19.40 13.49 3.30
C VAL A 513 -20.26 13.72 4.53
N GLU A 514 -21.56 13.92 4.34
CA GLU A 514 -22.51 14.06 5.44
C GLU A 514 -22.58 12.78 6.29
N LEU A 515 -22.71 11.61 5.65
CA LEU A 515 -22.75 10.32 6.35
C LEU A 515 -21.50 10.09 7.21
N ILE A 516 -20.32 10.30 6.64
CA ILE A 516 -19.04 10.10 7.32
C ILE A 516 -18.85 11.10 8.46
N SER A 517 -19.18 12.38 8.20
CA SER A 517 -19.02 13.44 9.20
C SER A 517 -19.99 13.29 10.36
N ASN A 518 -21.23 12.85 10.10
CA ASN A 518 -22.20 12.57 11.15
C ASN A 518 -21.73 11.45 12.08
N LYS A 519 -21.17 10.36 11.53
CA LYS A 519 -20.60 9.28 12.34
C LYS A 519 -19.35 9.71 13.10
N TYR A 520 -18.50 10.54 12.51
CA TYR A 520 -17.35 11.08 13.21
C TYR A 520 -17.76 11.98 14.39
N ASN A 521 -18.70 12.89 14.15
CA ASN A 521 -19.22 13.82 15.15
C ASN A 521 -20.05 13.11 16.24
N SER A 522 -20.61 11.91 15.99
CA SER A 522 -21.25 11.12 17.05
C SER A 522 -20.25 10.57 18.06
N PHE A 523 -18.98 10.34 17.66
CA PHE A 523 -17.93 9.88 18.57
C PHE A 523 -17.25 11.05 19.30
N TYR A 524 -16.97 12.15 18.60
CA TYR A 524 -16.11 13.24 19.11
C TYR A 524 -16.83 14.58 19.31
N GLY A 525 -18.15 14.61 19.15
CA GLY A 525 -18.97 15.83 19.29
C GLY A 525 -18.75 16.85 18.17
N LYS A 526 -19.35 18.03 18.34
CA LYS A 526 -19.32 19.12 17.34
C LYS A 526 -17.93 19.73 17.15
N ASP A 527 -17.08 19.70 18.19
CA ASP A 527 -15.71 20.20 18.13
C ASP A 527 -14.70 19.13 17.69
N GLY A 528 -15.17 17.93 17.30
CA GLY A 528 -14.32 16.80 16.92
C GLY A 528 -13.34 17.13 15.80
N VAL A 529 -13.77 17.85 14.76
CA VAL A 529 -12.90 18.24 13.64
C VAL A 529 -11.82 19.23 14.08
N LYS A 530 -12.17 20.20 14.94
CA LYS A 530 -11.20 21.14 15.50
C LYS A 530 -10.14 20.39 16.31
N SER A 531 -10.57 19.45 17.15
CA SER A 531 -9.64 18.65 17.96
C SER A 531 -8.77 17.71 17.13
N PHE A 532 -9.28 17.18 16.02
CA PHE A 532 -8.48 16.46 15.03
C PHE A 532 -7.39 17.34 14.40
N LEU A 533 -7.72 18.57 14.05
CA LEU A 533 -6.74 19.54 13.55
C LEU A 533 -5.74 19.97 14.63
N GLU A 534 -6.13 19.97 15.90
CA GLU A 534 -5.18 20.19 17.01
C GLU A 534 -4.17 19.04 17.15
N ILE A 535 -4.55 17.79 16.85
CA ILE A 535 -3.65 16.63 16.85
C ILE A 535 -2.75 16.64 15.61
N THR A 536 -3.32 16.86 14.43
CA THR A 536 -2.62 16.71 13.14
C THR A 536 -1.92 17.99 12.66
N LYS A 537 -2.36 19.15 13.14
CA LYS A 537 -1.83 20.50 12.84
C LYS A 537 -1.76 20.84 11.35
N MET A 538 -2.63 20.22 10.54
CA MET A 538 -2.69 20.43 9.10
C MET A 538 -3.01 21.89 8.72
N ASP A 539 -3.77 22.59 9.56
CA ASP A 539 -4.15 23.99 9.42
C ASP A 539 -2.94 24.92 9.50
N LYS A 540 -1.97 24.64 10.38
CA LYS A 540 -0.72 25.42 10.50
C LYS A 540 0.03 25.46 9.17
N LEU A 541 0.09 24.34 8.45
CA LEU A 541 0.79 24.24 7.16
C LEU A 541 0.05 25.06 6.08
N LEU A 542 -1.28 25.05 6.08
CA LEU A 542 -2.07 25.84 5.13
C LEU A 542 -2.03 27.34 5.43
N SER A 543 -1.84 27.73 6.70
CA SER A 543 -1.71 29.13 7.10
C SER A 543 -0.59 29.87 6.36
N MET A 544 0.41 29.15 5.86
CA MET A 544 1.53 29.68 5.06
C MET A 544 1.08 30.33 3.75
N LEU A 545 -0.11 29.97 3.25
CA LEU A 545 -0.69 30.57 2.05
C LEU A 545 -1.37 31.92 2.34
N HIS A 546 -1.58 32.27 3.61
CA HIS A 546 -2.25 33.52 3.99
C HIS A 546 -1.55 34.74 3.37
N GLY A 547 -2.35 35.63 2.80
CA GLY A 547 -1.87 36.82 2.09
C GLY A 547 -1.28 36.54 0.71
N ARG A 548 -1.21 35.28 0.25
CA ARG A 548 -0.68 34.94 -1.08
C ARG A 548 -1.78 34.84 -2.12
N THR A 549 -1.48 35.27 -3.34
CA THR A 549 -2.31 35.05 -4.53
C THR A 549 -2.11 33.62 -4.98
N ILE A 550 -3.20 32.87 -5.12
CA ILE A 550 -3.19 31.48 -5.53
C ILE A 550 -4.04 31.26 -6.77
N VAL A 551 -3.67 30.25 -7.55
CA VAL A 551 -4.49 29.67 -8.61
C VAL A 551 -4.80 28.23 -8.21
N ALA A 552 -6.06 27.96 -7.89
CA ALA A 552 -6.54 26.66 -7.46
C ALA A 552 -7.32 25.98 -8.59
N TYR A 553 -7.04 24.69 -8.84
CA TYR A 553 -7.68 23.92 -9.92
C TYR A 553 -8.31 22.61 -9.42
N ASP A 554 -9.59 22.42 -9.70
CA ASP A 554 -10.28 21.13 -9.55
C ASP A 554 -10.28 20.36 -10.88
N HIS A 555 -9.63 19.21 -10.88
CA HIS A 555 -9.47 18.37 -12.08
C HIS A 555 -10.76 17.63 -12.50
N ILE A 556 -11.77 17.55 -11.63
CA ILE A 556 -13.03 16.84 -11.91
C ILE A 556 -14.04 17.77 -12.53
N ASP A 557 -14.32 18.87 -11.85
CA ASP A 557 -15.29 19.86 -12.28
C ASP A 557 -14.71 20.85 -13.29
N ASP A 558 -13.39 20.77 -13.53
CA ASP A 558 -12.64 21.64 -14.44
C ASP A 558 -12.82 23.12 -14.05
N ILE A 559 -12.86 23.39 -12.74
CA ILE A 559 -13.03 24.74 -12.16
C ILE A 559 -11.66 25.29 -11.78
N VAL A 560 -11.44 26.57 -12.08
CA VAL A 560 -10.27 27.33 -11.62
C VAL A 560 -10.73 28.52 -10.80
N VAL A 561 -10.12 28.70 -9.63
CA VAL A 561 -10.34 29.84 -8.75
C VAL A 561 -9.01 30.58 -8.56
N GLU A 562 -9.04 31.90 -8.73
CA GLU A 562 -7.89 32.79 -8.52
C GLU A 562 -8.25 33.88 -7.50
N GLY A 563 -7.29 34.18 -6.64
CA GLY A 563 -7.35 35.34 -5.75
C GLY A 563 -6.39 35.22 -4.58
N LYS A 564 -6.45 36.20 -3.68
CA LYS A 564 -5.58 36.29 -2.50
C LYS A 564 -6.19 35.55 -1.31
N VAL A 565 -5.43 34.68 -0.66
CA VAL A 565 -5.91 33.96 0.53
C VAL A 565 -6.09 34.94 1.69
N SER A 566 -7.33 35.18 2.09
CA SER A 566 -7.69 36.08 3.20
C SER A 566 -7.73 35.35 4.54
N GLY A 567 -7.89 34.02 4.55
CA GLY A 567 -7.96 33.25 5.80
C GLY A 567 -8.28 31.78 5.60
N ILE A 568 -8.38 31.08 6.73
CA ILE A 568 -8.74 29.67 6.80
C ILE A 568 -10.03 29.55 7.61
N HIS A 569 -10.94 28.71 7.15
CA HIS A 569 -12.15 28.36 7.87
C HIS A 569 -12.19 26.84 8.10
N ILE A 570 -12.40 26.44 9.35
CA ILE A 570 -12.52 25.03 9.73
C ILE A 570 -13.97 24.60 9.52
N SER A 571 -14.18 23.51 8.78
CA SER A 571 -15.49 22.88 8.60
C SER A 571 -15.84 21.98 9.77
N ASP A 572 -17.13 21.71 9.93
CA ASP A 572 -17.69 20.60 10.71
C ASP A 572 -17.60 19.22 10.02
N LYS A 573 -17.07 19.15 8.78
CA LYS A 573 -16.99 17.93 7.96
C LYS A 573 -15.59 17.33 7.95
N ILE A 574 -15.41 16.15 8.54
CA ILE A 574 -14.09 15.52 8.69
C ILE A 574 -13.43 15.11 7.36
N SER A 575 -14.22 14.70 6.36
CA SER A 575 -13.70 14.36 5.02
C SER A 575 -13.12 15.57 4.28
N ARG A 576 -13.52 16.77 4.70
CA ARG A 576 -13.28 18.05 4.06
C ARG A 576 -13.06 19.13 5.15
N PRO A 577 -12.01 19.00 5.98
CA PRO A 577 -11.95 19.72 7.25
C PRO A 577 -11.59 21.21 7.11
N ILE A 578 -11.03 21.63 5.97
CA ILE A 578 -10.45 22.97 5.81
C ILE A 578 -10.89 23.64 4.51
N PHE A 579 -11.43 24.84 4.64
CA PHE A 579 -11.67 25.80 3.56
C PHE A 579 -10.62 26.90 3.55
N LEU A 580 -10.24 27.34 2.34
CA LEU A 580 -9.51 28.59 2.15
C LEU A 580 -10.48 29.67 1.71
N LYS A 581 -10.41 30.82 2.39
CA LYS A 581 -11.07 32.04 1.95
C LYS A 581 -10.16 32.75 0.95
N ILE A 582 -10.68 33.05 -0.23
CA ILE A 582 -9.97 33.64 -1.35
C ILE A 582 -10.69 34.92 -1.74
N GLN A 583 -10.03 36.05 -1.52
CA GLN A 583 -10.47 37.35 -2.01
C GLN A 583 -10.13 37.47 -3.50
N SER A 584 -11.14 37.42 -4.36
CA SER A 584 -11.02 37.79 -5.77
C SER A 584 -11.33 39.28 -5.96
N GLU A 585 -11.17 39.82 -7.17
CA GLU A 585 -11.33 41.25 -7.47
C GLU A 585 -12.71 41.82 -7.10
N SER A 586 -13.75 40.98 -7.08
CA SER A 586 -15.14 41.41 -6.87
C SER A 586 -15.91 40.64 -5.79
N GLU A 587 -15.36 39.55 -5.24
CA GLU A 587 -16.06 38.68 -4.28
C GLU A 587 -15.08 37.83 -3.45
N GLU A 588 -15.44 37.52 -2.20
CA GLU A 588 -14.75 36.51 -1.39
C GLU A 588 -15.35 35.13 -1.71
N LYS A 589 -14.51 34.21 -2.18
CA LYS A 589 -14.85 32.82 -2.47
C LYS A 589 -14.29 31.91 -1.40
N GLN A 590 -14.96 30.78 -1.18
CA GLN A 590 -14.42 29.70 -0.36
C GLN A 590 -14.15 28.48 -1.24
N ILE A 591 -12.95 27.91 -1.11
CA ILE A 591 -12.61 26.65 -1.77
C ILE A 591 -12.25 25.60 -0.75
N GLN A 592 -12.60 24.35 -1.05
CA GLN A 592 -12.22 23.23 -0.23
C GLN A 592 -10.81 22.76 -0.56
N VAL A 593 -9.90 22.75 0.42
CA VAL A 593 -8.50 22.33 0.17
C VAL A 593 -8.40 20.92 -0.41
N THR A 594 -9.22 19.99 0.07
CA THR A 594 -9.17 18.58 -0.34
C THR A 594 -9.52 18.36 -1.82
N ASP A 595 -10.20 19.31 -2.45
CA ASP A 595 -10.71 19.17 -3.82
C ASP A 595 -9.77 19.76 -4.87
N PHE A 596 -9.00 20.77 -4.49
CA PHE A 596 -8.22 21.60 -5.41
C PHE A 596 -6.73 21.28 -5.35
N ILE A 597 -6.05 21.41 -6.49
CA ILE A 597 -4.59 21.59 -6.52
C ILE A 597 -4.34 23.09 -6.39
N ILE A 598 -3.53 23.49 -5.41
CA ILE A 598 -3.29 24.89 -5.11
C ILE A 598 -1.89 25.28 -5.55
N HIS A 599 -1.80 26.29 -6.43
CA HIS A 599 -0.53 26.87 -6.87
C HIS A 599 -0.39 28.30 -6.32
N ASP A 600 0.76 28.61 -5.73
CA ASP A 600 1.15 29.97 -5.37
C ASP A 600 1.52 30.75 -6.65
N ALA A 601 0.80 31.82 -6.98
CA ALA A 601 0.82 32.46 -8.29
C ALA A 601 0.78 34.00 -8.20
N GLN A 602 1.75 34.60 -7.54
CA GLN A 602 1.98 36.03 -7.50
C GLN A 602 2.55 36.54 -8.82
N LEU A 603 1.75 37.32 -9.55
CA LEU A 603 2.20 37.95 -10.78
C LEU A 603 3.36 38.92 -10.50
N ASN A 604 4.28 38.98 -11.45
CA ASN A 604 5.51 39.76 -11.44
C ASN A 604 6.53 39.39 -10.35
N GLU A 605 6.31 38.31 -9.60
CA GLU A 605 7.34 37.76 -8.72
C GLU A 605 8.22 36.74 -9.45
N GLN A 606 9.45 36.60 -8.97
CA GLN A 606 10.38 35.59 -9.45
C GLN A 606 10.14 34.27 -8.72
N TYR A 607 10.17 33.17 -9.46
CA TYR A 607 9.99 31.82 -8.94
C TYR A 607 11.17 30.93 -9.29
N ILE A 608 11.44 29.97 -8.40
CA ILE A 608 12.37 28.88 -8.59
C ILE A 608 11.55 27.61 -8.89
N LEU A 609 11.83 26.99 -10.02
CA LEU A 609 11.14 25.79 -10.49
C LEU A 609 11.87 24.52 -10.02
N ARG A 610 11.21 23.37 -10.18
CA ARG A 610 11.72 22.05 -9.70
C ARG A 610 13.10 21.65 -10.22
N ASN A 611 13.53 22.21 -11.35
CA ASN A 611 14.83 21.96 -11.99
C ASN A 611 15.85 23.09 -11.74
N GLY A 612 15.58 24.01 -10.81
CA GLY A 612 16.45 25.15 -10.50
C GLY A 612 16.34 26.31 -11.49
N ARG A 613 15.59 26.16 -12.60
CA ARG A 613 15.32 27.27 -13.52
C ARG A 613 14.52 28.35 -12.80
N MET A 614 14.90 29.60 -13.02
CA MET A 614 14.19 30.76 -12.49
C MET A 614 13.50 31.54 -13.60
N GLY A 615 12.42 32.22 -13.23
CA GLY A 615 11.66 33.06 -14.14
C GLY A 615 10.70 33.97 -13.39
N LYS A 616 10.35 35.09 -14.01
CA LYS A 616 9.33 36.01 -13.49
C LYS A 616 7.96 35.56 -13.99
N LEU A 617 7.02 35.28 -13.09
CA LEU A 617 5.67 34.88 -13.47
C LEU A 617 4.94 36.09 -14.07
N THR A 618 4.66 36.09 -15.37
CA THR A 618 4.01 37.23 -16.03
C THR A 618 2.51 37.06 -16.14
N SER A 619 2.06 35.82 -16.34
CA SER A 619 0.65 35.48 -16.46
C SER A 619 0.42 33.98 -16.28
N TRP A 620 -0.84 33.59 -16.17
CA TRP A 620 -1.25 32.20 -16.35
C TRP A 620 -2.42 32.15 -17.32
N LYS A 621 -2.59 31.00 -17.97
CA LYS A 621 -3.60 30.75 -19.00
C LYS A 621 -4.23 29.38 -18.80
N LYS A 622 -5.37 29.16 -19.44
CA LYS A 622 -6.10 27.88 -19.43
C LYS A 622 -5.79 27.12 -20.72
N TYR A 623 -5.65 25.80 -20.66
CA TYR A 623 -5.52 24.99 -21.88
C TYR A 623 -6.81 25.05 -22.73
N PRO A 624 -6.73 25.00 -24.08
CA PRO A 624 -7.92 25.13 -24.94
C PRO A 624 -8.99 24.05 -24.73
N LYS A 625 -8.59 22.84 -24.29
CA LYS A 625 -9.48 21.69 -24.10
C LYS A 625 -9.82 21.39 -22.63
N LYS A 626 -9.19 22.10 -21.69
CA LYS A 626 -9.35 21.91 -20.25
C LYS A 626 -9.01 23.22 -19.55
N ASN A 627 -9.80 23.62 -18.57
CA ASN A 627 -9.48 24.78 -17.75
C ASN A 627 -8.21 24.63 -16.90
N GLN A 628 -7.53 23.48 -16.96
CA GLN A 628 -6.22 23.28 -16.35
C GLN A 628 -5.28 24.48 -16.58
N PRO A 629 -4.75 25.09 -15.49
CA PRO A 629 -3.88 26.24 -15.61
C PRO A 629 -2.49 25.82 -16.11
N PHE A 630 -1.89 26.68 -16.93
CA PHE A 630 -0.46 26.71 -17.19
C PHE A 630 0.06 28.13 -16.98
N PHE A 631 1.28 28.22 -16.49
CA PHE A 631 1.92 29.44 -16.01
C PHE A 631 2.99 29.86 -17.00
N VAL A 632 2.98 31.14 -17.36
CA VAL A 632 3.90 31.75 -18.33
C VAL A 632 4.94 32.55 -17.56
N PHE A 633 6.20 32.17 -17.75
CA PHE A 633 7.34 32.81 -17.13
C PHE A 633 8.16 33.54 -18.16
N GLN A 634 8.61 34.74 -17.81
CA GLN A 634 9.67 35.45 -18.52
C GLN A 634 11.02 34.95 -18.01
N SER A 635 11.92 34.62 -18.93
CA SER A 635 13.28 34.17 -18.59
C SER A 635 14.06 35.32 -17.96
N LEU A 636 14.85 35.03 -16.92
CA LEU A 636 15.77 36.02 -16.34
C LEU A 636 17.02 36.22 -17.20
N ASP A 637 17.44 35.19 -17.94
CA ASP A 637 18.60 35.27 -18.85
C ASP A 637 18.35 36.08 -20.13
N ASP A 638 17.09 36.13 -20.58
CA ASP A 638 16.69 36.76 -21.83
C ASP A 638 15.23 37.21 -21.71
N GLU A 639 15.03 38.49 -21.44
CA GLU A 639 13.71 39.09 -21.23
C GLU A 639 12.78 38.93 -22.45
N SER A 640 13.31 38.66 -23.64
CA SER A 640 12.50 38.41 -24.85
C SER A 640 11.91 37.00 -24.90
N LYS A 641 12.46 36.06 -24.12
CA LYS A 641 12.03 34.66 -24.12
C LYS A 641 11.07 34.38 -22.97
N THR A 642 9.98 33.70 -23.30
CA THR A 642 9.04 33.14 -22.33
C THR A 642 9.08 31.62 -22.37
N PHE A 643 8.66 30.99 -21.28
CA PHE A 643 8.49 29.56 -21.21
C PHE A 643 7.27 29.21 -20.36
N GLU A 644 6.66 28.06 -20.66
CA GLU A 644 5.41 27.63 -20.05
C GLU A 644 5.61 26.39 -19.17
N THR A 645 4.88 26.34 -18.06
CA THR A 645 4.92 25.21 -17.13
C THR A 645 3.55 24.98 -16.48
N LYS A 646 3.28 23.75 -16.02
CA LYS A 646 2.03 23.39 -15.34
C LYS A 646 2.03 23.69 -13.84
N TYR A 647 3.12 24.25 -13.32
CA TYR A 647 3.31 24.57 -11.91
C TYR A 647 4.10 25.87 -11.77
N THR A 648 3.91 26.57 -10.66
CA THR A 648 4.52 27.87 -10.44
C THR A 648 5.90 27.83 -9.79
N GLY A 649 6.25 26.76 -9.08
CA GLY A 649 7.50 26.72 -8.35
C GLY A 649 7.35 27.14 -6.88
N LYS A 650 8.42 27.68 -6.31
CA LYS A 650 8.40 28.46 -5.05
C LYS A 650 8.93 29.87 -5.32
N PRO A 651 8.33 30.92 -4.75
CA PRO A 651 8.82 32.29 -4.91
C PRO A 651 10.26 32.41 -4.42
N VAL A 652 11.09 33.20 -5.10
CA VAL A 652 12.49 33.49 -4.67
C VAL A 652 12.51 34.09 -3.26
N LYS A 653 11.55 34.96 -2.96
CA LYS A 653 11.34 35.56 -1.62
C LYS A 653 11.19 34.54 -0.50
N PHE A 654 10.78 33.30 -0.81
CA PHE A 654 10.74 32.23 0.18
C PHE A 654 12.14 31.94 0.74
N LEU A 655 13.17 31.87 -0.11
CA LEU A 655 14.55 31.63 0.34
C LEU A 655 15.18 32.88 0.94
N GLU A 656 14.94 34.06 0.36
CA GLU A 656 15.45 35.34 0.90
C GLU A 656 14.91 35.58 2.31
N GLY A 657 13.62 35.28 2.54
CA GLY A 657 12.97 35.41 3.85
C GLY A 657 13.44 34.42 4.92
N LEU A 658 14.32 33.48 4.58
CA LEU A 658 15.02 32.60 5.52
C LEU A 658 16.38 33.17 5.95
N THR A 659 16.85 34.26 5.35
CA THR A 659 18.10 34.92 5.77
C THR A 659 17.98 35.39 7.22
N GLY A 660 18.98 35.06 8.04
CA GLY A 660 19.01 35.27 9.48
C GLY A 660 18.25 34.22 10.31
N LYS A 661 17.57 33.24 9.67
CA LYS A 661 16.78 32.22 10.35
C LYS A 661 17.45 30.84 10.34
N GLU A 662 17.02 30.00 11.27
CA GLU A 662 17.42 28.60 11.34
C GLU A 662 16.70 27.77 10.26
N VAL A 663 17.46 26.87 9.65
CA VAL A 663 17.03 25.90 8.65
C VAL A 663 17.52 24.51 9.01
N PHE A 664 16.84 23.49 8.52
CA PHE A 664 17.37 22.12 8.61
C PHE A 664 18.45 21.92 7.56
N PHE A 665 19.52 21.24 7.93
CA PHE A 665 20.70 21.09 7.07
C PHE A 665 21.22 19.66 7.09
N TYR A 666 21.36 19.06 5.91
CA TYR A 666 21.86 17.71 5.74
C TYR A 666 23.31 17.71 5.25
N LYS A 667 24.20 17.27 6.13
CA LYS A 667 25.65 17.17 5.88
C LYS A 667 26.18 15.86 6.47
N GLU A 668 27.05 15.18 5.71
CA GLU A 668 27.79 13.99 6.16
C GLU A 668 26.91 12.88 6.77
N GLY A 669 25.79 12.58 6.11
CA GLY A 669 24.86 11.55 6.56
C GLY A 669 24.03 11.91 7.79
N THR A 670 24.01 13.19 8.20
CA THR A 670 23.25 13.67 9.37
C THR A 670 22.44 14.90 9.08
N ASP A 671 21.22 14.91 9.60
CA ASP A 671 20.42 16.13 9.73
C ASP A 671 20.89 16.91 10.96
N ARG A 672 21.08 18.22 10.79
CA ARG A 672 21.51 19.19 11.81
C ARG A 672 20.77 20.51 11.61
N ILE A 673 21.05 21.47 12.48
CA ILE A 673 20.58 22.85 12.32
C ILE A 673 21.66 23.70 11.65
N ALA A 674 21.24 24.65 10.84
CA ALA A 674 22.10 25.70 10.30
C ALA A 674 21.37 27.03 10.29
N ARG A 675 22.09 28.14 10.31
CA ARG A 675 21.54 29.49 10.09
C ARG A 675 21.92 29.97 8.70
N LEU A 676 20.94 30.39 7.90
CA LEU A 676 21.22 30.98 6.59
C LEU A 676 21.65 32.44 6.79
N ILE A 677 22.92 32.76 6.58
CA ILE A 677 23.48 34.10 6.87
C ILE A 677 23.27 35.04 5.69
N LYS A 678 23.49 34.53 4.48
CA LYS A 678 23.48 35.35 3.26
C LYS A 678 22.98 34.54 2.08
N THR A 679 22.12 35.17 1.27
CA THR A 679 21.67 34.68 -0.03
C THR A 679 22.07 35.68 -1.10
N ASN A 680 22.88 35.26 -2.07
CA ASN A 680 23.17 36.04 -3.27
C ASN A 680 22.51 35.34 -4.46
N ILE A 681 21.32 35.81 -4.83
CA ILE A 681 20.49 35.16 -5.84
C ILE A 681 20.81 35.76 -7.21
N ASP A 682 21.19 34.89 -8.12
CA ASP A 682 21.51 35.23 -9.51
C ASP A 682 20.34 34.84 -10.45
N ASN A 683 20.51 34.97 -11.76
CA ASN A 683 19.48 34.64 -12.76
C ASN A 683 19.04 33.17 -12.77
N SER A 684 19.78 32.28 -12.10
CA SER A 684 19.42 30.88 -11.91
C SER A 684 19.73 30.40 -10.48
N PHE A 685 19.00 29.40 -10.00
CA PHE A 685 19.30 28.80 -8.69
C PHE A 685 20.70 28.17 -8.70
N GLN A 686 21.13 27.63 -9.84
CA GLN A 686 22.43 26.98 -10.02
C GLN A 686 23.62 27.91 -9.77
N THR A 687 23.52 29.15 -10.24
CA THR A 687 24.55 30.18 -10.12
C THR A 687 24.41 31.05 -8.87
N SER A 688 23.29 30.89 -8.13
CA SER A 688 23.08 31.56 -6.84
C SER A 688 24.01 31.00 -5.76
N GLU A 689 24.40 31.84 -4.82
CA GLU A 689 25.36 31.53 -3.75
C GLU A 689 24.72 31.70 -2.37
N PHE A 690 24.96 30.73 -1.49
CA PHE A 690 24.36 30.67 -0.16
C PHE A 690 25.45 30.47 0.91
N THR A 691 25.40 31.28 1.97
CA THR A 691 26.29 31.16 3.13
C THR A 691 25.51 30.70 4.34
N PHE A 692 25.95 29.59 4.94
CA PHE A 692 25.34 28.97 6.12
C PHE A 692 26.31 28.95 7.30
N GLU A 693 25.80 29.20 8.50
CA GLU A 693 26.44 28.86 9.77
C GLU A 693 25.91 27.47 10.16
N VAL A 694 26.71 26.42 9.98
CA VAL A 694 26.28 25.03 10.20
C VAL A 694 26.77 24.55 11.57
N ASP A 695 25.89 23.91 12.32
CA ASP A 695 26.24 23.28 13.59
C ASP A 695 27.16 22.06 13.39
N GLU A 696 28.36 22.13 13.97
CA GLU A 696 29.33 21.05 14.10
C GLU A 696 29.65 20.79 15.58
N LYS A 697 28.79 20.03 16.25
CA LYS A 697 28.93 19.63 17.68
C LYS A 697 28.83 20.80 18.66
N GLY A 698 27.94 21.75 18.37
CA GLY A 698 27.73 22.95 19.19
C GLY A 698 28.55 24.16 18.73
N GLU A 699 29.51 23.98 17.82
CA GLU A 699 30.23 25.08 17.18
C GLU A 699 29.64 25.37 15.79
N PHE A 700 29.25 26.63 15.54
CA PHE A 700 28.76 27.04 14.24
C PHE A 700 29.92 27.40 13.33
N LYS A 701 30.04 26.71 12.18
CA LYS A 701 31.05 27.00 11.15
C LYS A 701 30.41 27.55 9.89
N GLU A 702 31.02 28.60 9.36
CA GLU A 702 30.60 29.20 8.10
C GLU A 702 30.93 28.27 6.92
N LEU A 703 29.94 28.05 6.06
CA LEU A 703 30.03 27.22 4.88
C LEU A 703 29.35 27.94 3.70
N LYS A 704 30.12 28.14 2.64
CA LYS A 704 29.68 28.81 1.42
C LYS A 704 29.45 27.79 0.32
N ILE A 705 28.25 27.77 -0.28
CA ILE A 705 27.84 26.75 -1.25
C ILE A 705 27.08 27.39 -2.41
N MET A 706 27.36 26.93 -3.63
CA MET A 706 26.61 27.29 -4.83
C MET A 706 25.32 26.47 -4.93
N GLY A 707 24.24 27.05 -5.46
CA GLY A 707 22.96 26.36 -5.56
C GLY A 707 22.97 25.12 -6.45
N ASN A 708 23.87 25.02 -7.44
CA ASN A 708 24.08 23.79 -8.22
C ASN A 708 24.49 22.58 -7.34
N ASP A 709 25.10 22.84 -6.18
CA ASP A 709 25.52 21.83 -5.21
C ASP A 709 24.50 21.64 -4.07
N LEU A 710 23.32 22.25 -4.17
CA LEU A 710 22.25 22.18 -3.17
C LEU A 710 20.99 21.50 -3.69
N ILE A 711 20.29 20.87 -2.76
CA ILE A 711 18.92 20.38 -2.92
C ILE A 711 18.10 20.95 -1.78
N VAL A 712 16.97 21.59 -2.09
CA VAL A 712 16.03 22.11 -1.08
C VAL A 712 14.84 21.16 -0.99
N ASP A 713 14.68 20.47 0.12
CA ASP A 713 13.48 19.70 0.46
C ASP A 713 12.47 20.62 1.16
N LEU A 714 11.30 20.75 0.55
CA LEU A 714 10.25 21.69 0.99
C LEU A 714 9.37 21.05 2.07
N PRO A 715 8.84 21.84 3.03
CA PRO A 715 7.95 21.34 4.06
C PRO A 715 6.71 20.61 3.53
N PRO A 716 6.21 19.62 4.29
CA PRO A 716 6.78 19.05 5.52
C PRO A 716 8.01 18.17 5.25
N VAL A 717 9.02 18.27 6.13
CA VAL A 717 10.34 17.64 5.95
C VAL A 717 10.53 16.41 6.84
N LEU A 718 11.32 15.46 6.35
CA LEU A 718 11.73 14.27 7.10
C LEU A 718 13.16 14.45 7.64
N LEU A 719 13.29 14.40 8.97
CA LEU A 719 14.56 14.44 9.67
C LEU A 719 14.95 13.02 10.11
N ARG A 720 16.17 12.59 9.75
CA ARG A 720 16.73 11.27 10.05
C ARG A 720 17.60 11.36 11.29
N PHE A 721 17.42 10.42 12.21
CA PHE A 721 18.21 10.33 13.43
C PHE A 721 19.10 9.09 13.40
N SER A 722 20.38 9.28 13.71
CA SER A 722 21.36 8.19 13.76
C SER A 722 21.84 7.99 15.18
N LYS A 723 21.74 6.75 15.67
CA LYS A 723 22.24 6.34 16.99
C LYS A 723 23.73 6.64 17.17
N GLU A 724 24.52 6.54 16.10
CA GLU A 724 25.97 6.72 16.14
C GLU A 724 26.38 8.20 16.14
N LYS A 725 25.48 9.11 15.76
CA LYS A 725 25.78 10.54 15.57
C LYS A 725 24.85 11.44 16.40
N MET A 726 24.26 10.93 17.48
CA MET A 726 23.28 11.65 18.29
C MET A 726 23.81 12.97 18.86
N GLU A 727 25.10 13.04 19.20
CA GLU A 727 25.76 14.26 19.67
C GLU A 727 25.59 15.43 18.69
N HIS A 728 25.68 15.16 17.38
CA HIS A 728 25.53 16.15 16.32
C HIS A 728 24.08 16.64 16.13
N GLN A 729 23.11 15.97 16.76
CA GLN A 729 21.68 16.19 16.54
C GLN A 729 20.97 16.74 17.79
N THR A 730 21.71 17.05 18.86
CA THR A 730 21.11 17.54 20.11
C THR A 730 20.50 18.92 19.94
N ASN A 731 21.21 19.86 19.30
CA ASN A 731 20.65 21.19 19.01
C ASN A 731 19.51 21.12 17.99
N LEU A 732 19.61 20.22 17.01
CA LEU A 732 18.49 19.95 16.09
C LEU A 732 17.24 19.53 16.84
N LEU A 733 17.35 18.60 17.80
CA LEU A 733 16.18 18.21 18.59
C LEU A 733 15.68 19.39 19.43
N LYS A 734 16.56 20.13 20.11
CA LYS A 734 16.18 21.28 20.93
C LYS A 734 15.41 22.34 20.14
N SER A 735 15.73 22.54 18.86
CA SER A 735 14.98 23.48 18.01
C SER A 735 13.57 23.00 17.65
N LEU A 736 13.25 21.72 17.88
CA LEU A 736 11.92 21.17 17.70
C LEU A 736 11.03 21.31 18.94
N ILE A 737 11.52 21.87 20.05
CA ILE A 737 10.70 22.14 21.24
C ILE A 737 9.56 23.11 20.87
N GLY A 738 8.33 22.76 21.29
CA GLY A 738 7.09 23.45 20.93
C GLY A 738 6.62 23.20 19.49
N GLN A 739 7.35 22.41 18.70
CA GLN A 739 6.97 22.08 17.34
C GLN A 739 6.12 20.81 17.30
N SER A 740 5.17 20.82 16.37
CA SER A 740 4.29 19.69 16.12
C SER A 740 4.91 18.75 15.10
N VAL A 741 5.02 17.48 15.47
CA VAL A 741 5.79 16.46 14.76
C VAL A 741 5.07 15.12 14.74
N ILE A 742 5.50 14.22 13.84
CA ILE A 742 5.23 12.79 13.95
C ILE A 742 6.56 12.08 14.25
N LEU A 743 6.63 11.43 15.40
CA LEU A 743 7.78 10.62 15.81
C LEU A 743 7.61 9.19 15.28
N TYR A 744 8.54 8.75 14.43
CA TYR A 744 8.64 7.35 14.03
C TYR A 744 9.71 6.67 14.88
N THR A 745 9.26 5.68 15.63
CA THR A 745 10.12 4.93 16.56
C THR A 745 10.23 3.49 16.10
N LYS A 746 11.23 2.76 16.62
CA LYS A 746 11.42 1.33 16.34
C LYS A 746 10.21 0.48 16.72
N GLU A 747 9.44 0.93 17.70
CA GLU A 747 8.19 0.29 18.15
C GLU A 747 6.99 0.76 17.32
N GLU A 748 7.05 1.96 16.76
CA GLU A 748 5.95 2.63 16.03
C GLU A 748 6.37 3.07 14.63
N LEU A 749 6.88 2.13 13.83
CA LEU A 749 7.36 2.40 12.47
C LEU A 749 6.23 2.71 11.48
N GLU A 750 5.02 2.22 11.73
CA GLU A 750 3.93 2.22 10.76
C GLU A 750 3.01 3.43 10.89
N ILE A 751 2.58 3.76 12.10
CA ILE A 751 1.59 4.82 12.35
C ILE A 751 2.23 6.17 12.72
N GLY A 752 3.44 6.13 13.31
CA GLY A 752 4.06 7.26 13.98
C GLY A 752 3.23 7.87 15.12
N ILE A 753 3.88 8.59 16.02
CA ILE A 753 3.24 9.27 17.16
C ILE A 753 3.09 10.75 16.82
N ALA A 754 1.87 11.21 16.55
CA ALA A 754 1.59 12.63 16.33
C ALA A 754 1.57 13.37 17.68
N CYS A 755 2.49 14.30 17.88
CA CYS A 755 2.66 14.99 19.15
C CYS A 755 3.32 16.36 19.00
N GLU A 756 3.40 17.09 20.11
CA GLU A 756 4.22 18.29 20.25
C GLU A 756 5.41 17.96 21.17
N ILE A 757 6.63 18.28 20.76
CA ILE A 757 7.80 18.05 21.62
C ILE A 757 7.78 19.11 22.71
N SER A 758 7.69 18.71 23.97
CA SER A 758 7.65 19.64 25.11
C SER A 758 9.02 19.91 25.69
N ASP A 759 9.87 18.88 25.78
CA ASP A 759 11.23 19.01 26.31
C ASP A 759 12.11 17.84 25.84
N ILE A 760 13.43 18.02 25.90
CA ILE A 760 14.41 17.02 25.47
C ILE A 760 15.53 16.92 26.51
N THR A 761 15.73 15.72 27.04
CA THR A 761 16.85 15.38 27.92
C THR A 761 17.97 14.70 27.11
N GLU A 762 19.07 14.32 27.76
CA GLU A 762 20.16 13.60 27.08
C GLU A 762 19.69 12.30 26.43
N ASP A 763 18.81 11.56 27.12
CA ASP A 763 18.37 10.22 26.74
C ASP A 763 16.92 10.14 26.25
N GLU A 764 16.08 11.12 26.54
CA GLU A 764 14.63 11.06 26.32
C GLU A 764 14.10 12.29 25.57
N ILE A 765 13.09 12.06 24.74
CA ILE A 765 12.24 13.10 24.18
C ILE A 765 10.92 13.06 24.95
N ILE A 766 10.59 14.18 25.59
CA ILE A 766 9.33 14.41 26.27
C ILE A 766 8.38 15.07 25.27
N TYR A 767 7.21 14.49 25.08
CA TYR A 767 6.23 14.97 24.12
C TYR A 767 4.84 14.99 24.73
N LYS A 768 4.00 15.87 24.18
CA LYS A 768 2.61 16.05 24.57
C LYS A 768 1.66 15.67 23.45
N ILE A 769 0.62 14.94 23.82
CA ILE A 769 -0.56 14.75 22.99
C ILE A 769 -1.69 15.43 23.74
N ARG A 770 -2.14 16.58 23.24
CA ARG A 770 -3.00 17.51 23.97
C ARG A 770 -2.37 17.88 25.32
N GLU A 771 -3.02 17.53 26.43
CA GLU A 771 -2.58 17.82 27.79
C GLU A 771 -1.75 16.68 28.41
N LYS A 772 -1.73 15.49 27.79
CA LYS A 772 -1.01 14.32 28.32
C LYS A 772 0.45 14.36 27.89
N GLU A 773 1.34 14.26 28.86
CA GLU A 773 2.79 14.20 28.65
C GLU A 773 3.29 12.75 28.71
N SER A 774 4.11 12.38 27.73
CA SER A 774 4.68 11.05 27.54
C SER A 774 6.17 11.16 27.18
N ARG A 775 6.90 10.05 27.29
CA ARG A 775 8.35 10.02 27.06
C ARG A 775 8.73 8.90 26.11
N VAL A 776 9.74 9.14 25.28
CA VAL A 776 10.35 8.12 24.44
C VAL A 776 11.87 8.25 24.49
N TYR A 777 12.56 7.13 24.60
CA TYR A 777 14.02 7.12 24.51
C TYR A 777 14.48 7.60 23.14
N ARG A 778 15.38 8.56 23.12
CA ARG A 778 15.94 9.19 21.93
C ARG A 778 16.56 8.16 20.97
N LYS A 779 17.21 7.11 21.51
CA LYS A 779 17.80 6.00 20.75
C LYS A 779 16.80 5.11 19.99
N LYS A 780 15.51 5.20 20.34
CA LYS A 780 14.42 4.48 19.68
C LYS A 780 13.78 5.27 18.55
N VAL A 781 14.10 6.55 18.37
CA VAL A 781 13.55 7.40 17.31
C VAL A 781 14.43 7.29 16.07
N ASP A 782 13.84 6.86 14.95
CA ASP A 782 14.54 6.72 13.66
C ASP A 782 14.31 7.96 12.78
N TYR A 783 13.07 8.46 12.77
CA TYR A 783 12.69 9.61 11.95
C TYR A 783 11.74 10.54 12.69
N ILE A 784 11.83 11.83 12.41
CA ILE A 784 10.84 12.83 12.81
C ILE A 784 10.34 13.54 11.58
N TYR A 785 9.02 13.52 11.38
CA TYR A 785 8.36 14.28 10.35
C TYR A 785 7.87 15.60 10.93
N VAL A 786 8.32 16.73 10.38
CA VAL A 786 8.11 18.05 10.98
C VAL A 786 7.18 18.90 10.10
N TYR A 787 6.12 19.42 10.72
CA TYR A 787 5.09 20.25 10.07
C TYR A 787 5.34 21.75 10.28
N VAL A 788 6.54 22.23 9.91
CA VAL A 788 6.93 23.64 10.06
C VAL A 788 7.34 24.26 8.72
N ASN A 789 7.23 25.58 8.60
CA ASN A 789 7.63 26.31 7.39
C ASN A 789 9.14 26.50 7.26
N VAL A 790 9.91 25.45 7.51
CA VAL A 790 11.38 25.47 7.48
C VAL A 790 11.84 24.37 6.53
N PRO A 791 12.52 24.72 5.41
CA PRO A 791 12.99 23.72 4.49
C PRO A 791 14.20 22.97 5.04
N LYS A 792 14.49 21.84 4.43
CA LYS A 792 15.72 21.07 4.64
C LYS A 792 16.65 21.27 3.45
N ILE A 793 17.81 21.87 3.71
CA ILE A 793 18.85 22.12 2.73
C ILE A 793 19.83 20.95 2.76
N MET A 794 20.09 20.34 1.61
CA MET A 794 20.96 19.17 1.50
C MET A 794 22.10 19.43 0.54
N ILE A 795 23.31 19.05 0.93
CA ILE A 795 24.47 19.09 0.03
C ILE A 795 24.34 17.95 -0.99
N LYS A 796 24.24 18.30 -2.27
CA LYS A 796 23.98 17.38 -3.39
C LYS A 796 25.04 16.30 -3.55
N SER A 797 26.28 16.55 -3.14
CA SER A 797 27.36 15.54 -3.14
C SER A 797 27.28 14.56 -1.96
N HIS A 798 26.57 14.94 -0.89
CA HIS A 798 26.35 14.11 0.29
C HIS A 798 25.09 13.25 0.17
N VAL A 799 24.23 13.55 -0.80
CA VAL A 799 23.08 12.73 -1.19
C VAL A 799 23.49 11.78 -2.30
N SER A 800 23.01 10.55 -2.21
CA SER A 800 23.38 9.51 -3.17
C SER A 800 22.82 9.76 -4.58
N PHE A 801 23.35 9.05 -5.58
CA PHE A 801 22.85 9.23 -6.95
C PHE A 801 21.42 8.73 -7.08
N LEU A 802 21.12 7.57 -6.50
CA LEU A 802 19.77 6.99 -6.55
C LEU A 802 18.75 7.86 -5.81
N ASP A 803 19.09 8.39 -4.63
CA ASP A 803 18.21 9.30 -3.88
C ASP A 803 17.87 10.54 -4.72
N ARG A 804 18.86 11.12 -5.40
CA ARG A 804 18.66 12.27 -6.31
C ARG A 804 17.75 11.95 -7.49
N LEU A 805 17.86 10.74 -8.04
CA LEU A 805 16.96 10.29 -9.11
C LEU A 805 15.52 10.16 -8.60
N LEU A 806 15.33 9.57 -7.42
CA LEU A 806 14.01 9.44 -6.80
C LEU A 806 13.39 10.80 -6.47
N PHE A 807 14.19 11.77 -6.00
CA PHE A 807 13.73 13.15 -5.80
C PHE A 807 13.23 13.78 -7.10
N ARG A 808 13.91 13.54 -8.24
CA ARG A 808 13.43 14.01 -9.56
C ARG A 808 12.12 13.36 -9.98
N ILE A 809 11.95 12.07 -9.70
CA ILE A 809 10.71 11.33 -9.99
C ILE A 809 9.57 11.84 -9.10
N SER A 810 9.83 12.07 -7.81
CA SER A 810 8.85 12.65 -6.87
C SER A 810 8.32 13.99 -7.38
N ASN A 811 9.22 14.84 -7.91
CA ASN A 811 8.91 16.14 -8.51
C ASN A 811 8.03 16.08 -9.78
N TRP A 812 7.73 14.89 -10.32
CA TRP A 812 6.76 14.75 -11.42
C TRP A 812 5.32 14.89 -10.94
N ARG A 813 5.03 14.50 -9.70
CA ARG A 813 3.68 14.55 -9.11
C ARG A 813 3.45 15.89 -8.39
N ASP A 814 4.30 16.19 -7.41
CA ASP A 814 4.24 17.40 -6.61
C ASP A 814 5.64 17.99 -6.46
N MET A 815 5.76 19.32 -6.48
CA MET A 815 7.04 19.98 -6.28
C MET A 815 7.47 19.86 -4.81
N ARG A 816 8.27 18.83 -4.52
CA ARG A 816 8.80 18.56 -3.18
C ARG A 816 10.24 19.04 -3.04
N HIS A 817 11.02 18.97 -4.11
CA HIS A 817 12.43 19.33 -4.10
C HIS A 817 12.75 20.43 -5.12
N ILE A 818 13.63 21.37 -4.75
CA ILE A 818 14.34 22.22 -5.72
C ILE A 818 15.71 21.60 -5.92
N MET A 819 16.04 21.26 -7.16
CA MET A 819 17.32 20.68 -7.53
C MET A 819 18.13 21.72 -8.28
N GLY A 820 19.32 22.03 -7.76
CA GLY A 820 20.38 22.67 -8.54
C GLY A 820 20.85 21.77 -9.68
#